data_AF-A0A9P7H457-F1
#
_entry.id   AF-A0A9P7H457-F1
#
_cell.length_a   1.000
_cell.length_b   1.000
_cell.length_c   1.000
_cell.angle_alpha   90.00
_cell.angle_beta   90.00
_cell.angle_gamma   90.00
#
_symmetry.space_group_name_H-M   'P 1'
#
loop_
_entity.id
_entity.type
_entity.pdbx_description
1 polymer ?
#
loop_
_entity_poly.entity_id
_entity_poly.type
_entity_poly.pdbx_seq_one_letter_code
_entity_poly.pdbx_strand_id
1 'polypeptide(L)'
;MAKSITAKVRLRPLPFDSASIKVAAEIISLSFASDPLIRWLSRDRTGPGWETLTPTLQRWQEARLRGYAIRAIAMEAVTVSETPESVGSCFLFPPGSHYRWSDVFWWPACFKAAWDQYWAKPTEPFSDPEKIGTMMDAHHEFEDKIRDKYPSNSLYYLEIAAVKPDCQGMGVGRAIMQWVVEKLGGSPCFLECTDQKNIGFYEKYGFKVAEEKTLAQENDATSTVTLYYMIRDPEGKKYCWTCKRRHKKCDEKRPVCQRCVQAGMTCEGYKTRLTWGASDTATSTGAGVVLNPIRQPRAKTRSSRNRDVGNTGESMPNFPLDMPEFTSGQSPDELDLLCLQFESLSEELPNEDVAQKLMESFTTTGYQTLTGRAGQDTLFRSDVLPLCESSISLRNACLAYQASLSADTSRWTPIYMQSALSNYLGDLDTPSRLTQDVTLATGVLLCSVSINSLYIWSPLLKGLHGVLHARELLSNIERPPLADHLLEVVALLDIPCFTLNRITPSLDIWKLYVKPNKQLGIEQTSGLPYTLVNLLADMDSPTVENDLLQWPGEIGDDFVQIHLWEAFRFAGILHSRALVGSQDPTTSLPGKLKTEVARMRVFAAIQAIINTGTFNFQLTLAKAILYPLFIAGLLAENDQEQRLTRVAFQYLMQSEQSQTEQMILDIIAKVWKFGKGSSEVSKLMMATEAAAELNVEIHLY
;
A
#
# COMPACT_ATOMS: atom_id res chain seq x y z
N MET A 1 -17.60 41.41 46.26
CA MET A 1 -16.66 40.31 46.57
C MET A 1 -17.20 39.03 45.95
N ALA A 2 -16.68 38.59 44.80
CA ALA A 2 -16.89 37.25 44.29
C ALA A 2 -15.53 36.56 44.33
N LYS A 3 -15.35 35.63 45.28
CA LYS A 3 -14.13 34.82 45.36
C LYS A 3 -14.05 34.01 44.06
N SER A 4 -13.00 34.23 43.28
CA SER A 4 -12.59 33.33 42.20
C SER A 4 -12.19 32.00 42.85
N ILE A 5 -13.18 31.10 42.98
CA ILE A 5 -12.94 29.72 43.39
C ILE A 5 -12.42 29.02 42.14
N THR A 6 -11.10 28.92 42.02
CA THR A 6 -10.47 27.96 41.11
C THR A 6 -10.88 26.56 41.59
N ALA A 7 -11.84 25.95 40.90
CA ALA A 7 -12.13 24.54 41.13
C ALA A 7 -10.85 23.75 40.90
N LYS A 8 -10.36 23.05 41.93
CA LYS A 8 -9.28 22.09 41.74
C LYS A 8 -9.86 20.96 40.91
N VAL A 9 -9.30 20.75 39.72
CA VAL A 9 -9.72 19.73 38.76
C VAL A 9 -8.54 18.79 38.54
N ARG A 10 -8.82 17.50 38.46
CA ARG A 10 -7.82 16.45 38.19
C ARG A 10 -8.22 15.69 36.93
N LEU A 11 -7.24 15.32 36.12
CA LEU A 11 -7.45 14.41 35.00
C LEU A 11 -7.27 12.97 35.43
N ARG A 12 -8.16 12.10 34.94
CA ARG A 12 -8.06 10.65 35.06
C ARG A 12 -8.52 9.97 33.76
N PRO A 13 -8.09 8.74 33.49
CA PRO A 13 -8.60 7.98 32.35
C PRO A 13 -10.13 7.88 32.40
N LEU A 14 -10.79 8.07 31.27
CA LEU A 14 -12.25 7.93 31.16
C LEU A 14 -12.62 6.44 31.31
N PRO A 15 -13.45 6.08 32.30
CA PRO A 15 -13.95 4.71 32.42
C PRO A 15 -14.79 4.30 31.20
N PHE A 16 -14.71 3.03 30.81
CA PHE A 16 -15.45 2.52 29.65
C PHE A 16 -16.90 2.10 29.97
N ASP A 17 -17.36 2.29 31.22
CA ASP A 17 -18.73 1.94 31.58
C ASP A 17 -19.76 2.87 30.93
N SER A 18 -21.00 2.38 30.83
CA SER A 18 -22.08 3.09 30.16
C SER A 18 -22.42 4.43 30.81
N ALA A 19 -22.19 4.60 32.12
CA ALA A 19 -22.51 5.84 32.80
C ALA A 19 -21.47 6.92 32.50
N SER A 20 -20.18 6.57 32.56
CA SER A 20 -19.08 7.50 32.20
C SER A 20 -19.13 7.92 30.74
N ILE A 21 -19.37 6.99 29.80
CA ILE A 21 -19.51 7.32 28.38
C ILE A 21 -20.72 8.23 28.15
N LYS A 22 -21.85 7.96 28.81
CA LYS A 22 -23.05 8.78 28.70
C LYS A 22 -22.79 10.23 29.14
N VAL A 23 -22.14 10.41 30.30
CA VAL A 23 -21.79 11.75 30.82
C VAL A 23 -20.81 12.46 29.88
N ALA A 24 -19.80 11.76 29.35
CA ALA A 24 -18.89 12.33 28.37
C ALA A 24 -19.61 12.76 27.08
N ALA A 25 -20.57 11.96 26.60
CA ALA A 25 -21.40 12.29 25.45
C ALA A 25 -22.25 13.54 25.69
N GLU A 26 -22.90 13.66 26.85
CA GLU A 26 -23.67 14.86 27.22
C GLU A 26 -22.77 16.10 27.27
N ILE A 27 -21.59 16.01 27.91
CA ILE A 27 -20.63 17.12 27.99
C ILE A 27 -20.22 17.57 26.59
N ILE A 28 -19.87 16.64 25.69
CA ILE A 28 -19.41 16.96 24.34
C ILE A 28 -20.54 17.59 23.52
N SER A 29 -21.73 17.00 23.53
CA SER A 29 -22.89 17.54 22.81
C SER A 29 -23.25 18.96 23.29
N LEU A 30 -23.23 19.21 24.61
CA LEU A 30 -23.50 20.54 25.16
C LEU A 30 -22.36 21.54 24.88
N SER A 31 -21.10 21.10 24.93
CA SER A 31 -19.94 21.98 24.73
C SER A 31 -19.85 22.51 23.30
N PHE A 32 -20.25 21.69 22.32
CA PHE A 32 -20.19 22.01 20.90
C PHE A 32 -21.55 22.42 20.30
N ALA A 33 -22.62 22.55 21.10
CA ALA A 33 -23.96 22.90 20.60
C ALA A 33 -24.02 24.25 19.86
N SER A 34 -23.16 25.19 20.24
CA SER A 34 -23.01 26.49 19.57
C SER A 34 -21.80 26.58 18.64
N ASP A 35 -21.14 25.45 18.36
CA ASP A 35 -19.96 25.42 17.51
C ASP A 35 -20.33 25.79 16.05
N PRO A 36 -19.57 26.69 15.38
CA PRO A 36 -19.86 27.11 14.01
C PRO A 36 -19.93 25.95 13.01
N LEU A 37 -19.09 24.93 13.16
CA LEU A 37 -19.07 23.75 12.29
C LEU A 37 -20.28 22.87 12.56
N ILE A 38 -20.61 22.58 13.82
CA ILE A 38 -21.79 21.78 14.17
C ILE A 38 -23.07 22.47 13.68
N ARG A 39 -23.16 23.80 13.82
CA ARG A 39 -24.28 24.59 13.29
C ARG A 39 -24.33 24.60 11.77
N TRP A 40 -23.18 24.64 11.09
CA TRP A 40 -23.11 24.57 9.64
C TRP A 40 -23.51 23.18 9.11
N LEU A 41 -23.09 22.11 9.78
CA LEU A 41 -23.43 20.72 9.45
C LEU A 41 -24.94 20.45 9.57
N SER A 42 -25.65 21.15 10.46
CA SER A 42 -27.10 20.99 10.61
C SER A 42 -27.86 21.25 9.31
N ARG A 43 -28.88 20.43 9.05
CA ARG A 43 -29.88 20.64 7.98
C ARG A 43 -30.69 21.92 8.21
N ASP A 44 -30.97 22.21 9.48
CA ASP A 44 -31.63 23.46 9.90
C ASP A 44 -30.73 24.20 10.88
N ARG A 45 -30.15 25.32 10.44
CA ARG A 45 -29.24 26.13 11.26
C ARG A 45 -29.94 26.83 12.43
N THR A 46 -31.23 27.13 12.27
CA THR A 46 -32.07 27.81 13.26
C THR A 46 -32.87 26.83 14.13
N GLY A 47 -32.90 25.57 13.73
CA GLY A 47 -33.61 24.50 14.39
C GLY A 47 -32.88 23.91 15.61
N PRO A 48 -33.47 22.86 16.21
CA PRO A 48 -32.88 22.15 17.33
C PRO A 48 -31.54 21.51 16.94
N GLY A 49 -30.50 21.73 17.75
CA GLY A 49 -29.19 21.12 17.58
C GLY A 49 -28.81 20.19 18.73
N TRP A 50 -27.50 20.03 18.95
CA TRP A 50 -26.95 19.15 19.97
C TRP A 50 -27.33 19.52 21.40
N GLU A 51 -27.73 20.77 21.65
CA GLU A 51 -28.27 21.24 22.93
C GLU A 51 -29.51 20.49 23.39
N THR A 52 -30.23 19.83 22.47
CA THR A 52 -31.49 19.14 22.78
C THR A 52 -31.31 17.80 23.48
N LEU A 53 -30.11 17.19 23.39
CA LEU A 53 -29.80 15.88 23.98
C LEU A 53 -30.89 14.83 23.73
N THR A 54 -31.46 14.82 22.52
CA THR A 54 -32.50 13.84 22.16
C THR A 54 -31.98 12.40 22.36
N PRO A 55 -32.84 11.43 22.73
CA PRO A 55 -32.39 10.05 22.94
C PRO A 55 -31.66 9.44 21.74
N THR A 56 -32.00 9.85 20.51
CA THR A 56 -31.33 9.42 19.28
C THR A 56 -29.92 10.01 19.16
N LEU A 57 -29.78 11.32 19.35
CA LEU A 57 -28.48 11.99 19.39
C LEU A 57 -27.58 11.36 20.46
N GLN A 58 -28.12 11.19 21.67
CA GLN A 58 -27.37 10.66 22.79
C GLN A 58 -26.84 9.24 22.51
N ARG A 59 -27.66 8.34 21.96
CA ARG A 59 -27.21 7.00 21.56
C ARG A 59 -26.13 7.04 20.48
N TRP A 60 -26.25 7.95 19.51
CA TRP A 60 -25.24 8.13 18.47
C TRP A 60 -23.92 8.64 19.06
N GLN A 61 -23.97 9.66 19.92
CA GLN A 61 -22.78 10.23 20.55
C GLN A 61 -22.10 9.20 21.45
N GLU A 62 -22.85 8.42 22.23
CA GLU A 62 -22.31 7.32 23.04
C GLU A 62 -21.63 6.24 22.18
N ALA A 63 -22.21 5.89 21.04
CA ALA A 63 -21.62 4.94 20.10
C ALA A 63 -20.30 5.48 19.52
N ARG A 64 -20.28 6.75 19.09
CA ARG A 64 -19.08 7.45 18.61
C ARG A 64 -17.98 7.44 19.66
N LEU A 65 -18.30 7.82 20.90
CA LEU A 65 -17.31 7.89 21.99
C LEU A 65 -16.80 6.50 22.41
N ARG A 66 -17.62 5.45 22.36
CA ARG A 66 -17.13 4.08 22.58
C ARG A 66 -16.11 3.65 21.53
N GLY A 67 -16.36 3.97 20.25
CA GLY A 67 -15.38 3.76 19.19
C GLY A 67 -14.10 4.58 19.38
N TYR A 68 -14.22 5.80 19.92
CA TYR A 68 -13.06 6.66 20.18
C TYR A 68 -12.24 6.18 21.37
N ALA A 69 -12.88 5.76 22.46
CA ALA A 69 -12.20 5.30 23.67
C ALA A 69 -11.35 4.03 23.44
N ILE A 70 -11.63 3.26 22.39
CA ILE A 70 -10.80 2.10 21.97
C ILE A 70 -9.53 2.56 21.25
N ARG A 71 -9.60 3.62 20.44
CA ARG A 71 -8.53 4.07 19.54
C ARG A 71 -7.69 5.22 20.12
N ALA A 72 -8.29 6.03 21.00
CA ALA A 72 -7.69 7.23 21.57
C ALA A 72 -7.30 7.03 23.04
N ILE A 73 -6.49 7.97 23.54
CA ILE A 73 -6.27 8.17 24.96
C ILE A 73 -7.40 9.06 25.48
N ALA A 74 -8.46 8.41 25.97
CA ALA A 74 -9.64 9.08 26.52
C ALA A 74 -9.43 9.48 28.00
N MET A 75 -9.57 10.76 28.28
CA MET A 75 -9.42 11.34 29.62
C MET A 75 -10.65 12.14 30.00
N GLU A 76 -10.99 12.12 31.29
CA GLU A 76 -11.98 13.02 31.87
C GLU A 76 -11.36 13.94 32.94
N ALA A 77 -11.85 15.17 32.96
CA ALA A 77 -11.50 16.17 33.96
C ALA A 77 -12.57 16.15 35.05
N VAL A 78 -12.19 15.78 36.27
CA VAL A 78 -13.11 15.64 37.41
C VAL A 78 -12.84 16.65 38.51
N THR A 79 -13.90 17.11 39.17
CA THR A 79 -13.79 18.00 40.34
C THR A 79 -13.13 17.27 41.53
N VAL A 80 -12.30 18.00 42.27
CA VAL A 80 -11.72 17.51 43.53
C VAL A 80 -12.71 17.83 44.67
N SER A 81 -13.76 17.02 44.76
CA SER A 81 -14.81 17.05 45.80
C SER A 81 -15.03 15.65 46.39
N GLU A 82 -15.76 15.54 47.50
CA GLU A 82 -16.13 14.23 48.10
C GLU A 82 -16.86 13.32 47.09
N THR A 83 -17.65 13.92 46.20
CA THR A 83 -18.23 13.27 45.02
C THR A 83 -17.61 13.88 43.75
N PRO A 84 -16.67 13.19 43.08
CA PRO A 84 -16.02 13.72 41.88
C PRO A 84 -17.00 13.72 40.69
N GLU A 85 -17.25 14.89 40.13
CA GLU A 85 -18.10 15.05 38.94
C GLU A 85 -17.26 15.31 37.70
N SER A 86 -17.63 14.69 36.58
CA SER A 86 -16.99 14.91 35.28
C SER A 86 -17.42 16.27 34.71
N VAL A 87 -16.45 17.15 34.47
CA VAL A 87 -16.67 18.54 34.01
C VAL A 87 -15.97 18.83 32.68
N GLY A 88 -15.24 17.86 32.14
CA GLY A 88 -14.60 17.97 30.83
C GLY A 88 -14.13 16.62 30.30
N SER A 89 -13.92 16.53 28.99
CA SER A 89 -13.51 15.30 28.30
C SER A 89 -12.48 15.60 27.22
N CYS A 90 -11.52 14.70 27.05
CA CYS A 90 -10.43 14.84 26.09
C CYS A 90 -10.16 13.51 25.38
N PHE A 91 -10.02 13.55 24.05
CA PHE A 91 -9.66 12.39 23.23
C PHE A 91 -8.45 12.74 22.37
N LEU A 92 -7.31 12.17 22.72
CA LEU A 92 -6.04 12.34 22.01
C LEU A 92 -5.68 11.04 21.29
N PHE A 93 -5.64 11.08 19.97
CA PHE A 93 -5.32 9.94 19.12
C PHE A 93 -3.79 9.83 18.93
N PRO A 94 -3.17 8.70 19.32
CA PRO A 94 -1.76 8.46 19.09
C PRO A 94 -1.47 8.11 17.62
N PRO A 95 -0.22 8.25 17.18
CA PRO A 95 0.20 7.80 15.87
C PRO A 95 0.14 6.28 15.74
N GLY A 96 -0.35 5.80 14.58
CA GLY A 96 -0.53 4.39 14.30
C GLY A 96 -1.80 3.81 14.90
N SER A 97 -2.20 2.63 14.44
CA SER A 97 -3.41 1.97 14.91
C SER A 97 -3.17 1.29 16.26
N HIS A 98 -3.34 2.04 17.35
CA HIS A 98 -3.48 1.46 18.69
C HIS A 98 -4.82 0.73 18.79
N TYR A 99 -4.93 -0.44 18.16
CA TYR A 99 -6.08 -1.30 18.39
C TYR A 99 -5.87 -2.03 19.72
N ARG A 100 -6.70 -1.72 20.72
CA ARG A 100 -6.70 -2.43 22.01
C ARG A 100 -7.25 -3.85 21.94
N TRP A 101 -7.66 -4.33 20.76
CA TRP A 101 -8.11 -5.72 20.56
C TRP A 101 -7.05 -6.79 20.87
N SER A 102 -5.76 -6.44 20.84
CA SER A 102 -4.68 -7.34 21.26
C SER A 102 -4.68 -7.58 22.78
N ASP A 103 -5.38 -6.73 23.54
CA ASP A 103 -5.62 -6.90 24.96
C ASP A 103 -7.01 -7.55 25.17
N VAL A 104 -7.00 -8.81 25.62
CA VAL A 104 -8.22 -9.61 25.87
C VAL A 104 -9.20 -8.90 26.82
N PHE A 105 -8.71 -8.05 27.73
CA PHE A 105 -9.57 -7.29 28.65
C PHE A 105 -10.44 -6.24 27.93
N TRP A 106 -10.08 -5.86 26.70
CA TRP A 106 -10.84 -4.91 25.88
C TRP A 106 -11.81 -5.59 24.91
N TRP A 107 -11.83 -6.92 24.79
CA TRP A 107 -12.73 -7.61 23.86
C TRP A 107 -14.21 -7.27 24.05
N PRO A 108 -14.78 -7.24 25.27
CA PRO A 108 -16.18 -6.85 25.46
C PRO A 108 -16.46 -5.43 24.94
N ALA A 109 -15.51 -4.51 25.13
CA ALA A 109 -15.57 -3.15 24.64
C ALA A 109 -15.51 -3.09 23.11
N CYS A 110 -14.58 -3.83 22.50
CA CYS A 110 -14.44 -3.97 21.05
C CYS A 110 -15.70 -4.58 20.41
N PHE A 111 -16.25 -5.65 20.99
CA PHE A 111 -17.49 -6.26 20.52
C PHE A 111 -18.67 -5.27 20.58
N LYS A 112 -18.80 -4.51 21.68
CA LYS A 112 -19.87 -3.51 21.79
C LYS A 112 -19.71 -2.35 20.80
N ALA A 113 -18.48 -1.92 20.52
CA ALA A 113 -18.23 -0.90 19.51
C ALA A 113 -18.50 -1.43 18.10
N ALA A 114 -18.09 -2.66 17.79
CA ALA A 114 -18.41 -3.33 16.53
C ALA A 114 -19.93 -3.53 16.37
N TRP A 115 -20.64 -3.92 17.43
CA TRP A 115 -22.10 -4.02 17.43
C TRP A 115 -22.74 -2.70 17.00
N ASP A 116 -22.29 -1.58 17.54
CA ASP A 116 -22.86 -0.29 17.20
C ASP A 116 -22.52 0.17 15.78
N GLN A 117 -21.32 -0.16 15.32
CA GLN A 117 -20.86 0.20 13.97
C GLN A 117 -21.58 -0.62 12.88
N TYR A 118 -21.78 -1.92 13.11
CA TYR A 118 -22.27 -2.83 12.07
C TYR A 118 -23.75 -3.22 12.22
N TRP A 119 -24.29 -3.28 13.44
CA TRP A 119 -25.68 -3.70 13.69
C TRP A 119 -26.59 -2.55 14.15
N ALA A 120 -26.28 -1.89 15.27
CA ALA A 120 -27.20 -0.89 15.83
C ALA A 120 -27.28 0.38 14.97
N LYS A 121 -26.16 0.78 14.35
CA LYS A 121 -26.03 1.93 13.43
C LYS A 121 -26.86 3.14 13.84
N PRO A 122 -26.68 3.66 15.07
CA PRO A 122 -27.38 4.88 15.47
C PRO A 122 -26.98 6.00 14.51
N THR A 123 -27.93 6.86 14.15
CA THR A 123 -27.74 7.97 13.22
C THR A 123 -27.79 9.29 13.97
N GLU A 124 -26.96 10.23 13.54
CA GLU A 124 -27.02 11.61 14.01
C GLU A 124 -28.25 12.29 13.37
N PRO A 125 -29.18 12.87 14.16
CA PRO A 125 -30.48 13.28 13.64
C PRO A 125 -30.49 14.62 12.90
N PHE A 126 -29.50 15.50 13.10
CA PHE A 126 -29.57 16.90 12.66
C PHE A 126 -28.73 17.22 11.42
N SER A 127 -27.63 16.49 11.20
CA SER A 127 -26.59 16.82 10.23
C SER A 127 -26.98 16.43 8.81
N ASP A 128 -26.52 17.24 7.86
CA ASP A 128 -26.62 17.01 6.44
C ASP A 128 -25.50 16.06 5.97
N PRO A 129 -25.83 14.90 5.37
CA PRO A 129 -24.83 13.95 4.88
C PRO A 129 -23.85 14.54 3.85
N GLU A 130 -24.30 15.47 2.98
CA GLU A 130 -23.41 16.08 1.98
C GLU A 130 -22.36 16.96 2.66
N LYS A 131 -22.80 17.77 3.63
CA LYS A 131 -21.90 18.63 4.41
C LYS A 131 -20.92 17.84 5.26
N ILE A 132 -21.36 16.69 5.81
CA ILE A 132 -20.46 15.75 6.49
C ILE A 132 -19.39 15.25 5.51
N GLY A 133 -19.78 14.86 4.29
CA GLY A 133 -18.86 14.43 3.24
C GLY A 133 -17.81 15.50 2.94
N THR A 134 -18.23 16.74 2.66
CA THR A 134 -17.32 17.86 2.40
C THR A 134 -16.35 18.13 3.56
N MET A 135 -16.82 18.07 4.80
CA MET A 135 -15.97 18.23 5.98
C MET A 135 -14.96 17.08 6.11
N MET A 136 -15.39 15.83 5.90
CA MET A 136 -14.50 14.66 5.99
C MET A 136 -13.45 14.66 4.88
N ASP A 137 -13.82 15.03 3.65
CA ASP A 137 -12.86 15.18 2.55
C ASP A 137 -11.82 16.26 2.86
N ALA A 138 -12.27 17.38 3.43
CA ALA A 138 -11.38 18.46 3.84
C ALA A 138 -10.42 18.05 4.96
N HIS A 139 -10.89 17.26 5.93
CA HIS A 139 -10.10 16.70 7.02
C HIS A 139 -9.04 15.73 6.49
N HIS A 140 -9.43 14.74 5.68
CA HIS A 140 -8.49 13.76 5.12
C HIS A 140 -7.45 14.41 4.21
N GLU A 141 -7.83 15.40 3.39
CA GLU A 141 -6.88 16.13 2.55
C GLU A 141 -5.80 16.82 3.38
N PHE A 142 -6.18 17.43 4.52
CA PHE A 142 -5.21 18.07 5.41
C PHE A 142 -4.36 17.04 6.16
N GLU A 143 -4.97 15.96 6.67
CA GLU A 143 -4.27 14.88 7.36
C GLU A 143 -3.22 14.23 6.45
N ASP A 144 -3.57 13.90 5.21
CA ASP A 144 -2.65 13.32 4.22
C ASP A 144 -1.49 14.27 3.94
N LYS A 145 -1.79 15.55 3.69
CA LYS A 145 -0.79 16.60 3.43
C LYS A 145 0.20 16.77 4.58
N ILE A 146 -0.27 16.62 5.82
CA ILE A 146 0.59 16.84 6.99
C ILE A 146 1.30 15.58 7.47
N ARG A 147 0.74 14.40 7.18
CA ARG A 147 1.36 13.11 7.47
C ARG A 147 2.70 12.97 6.76
N ASP A 148 2.81 13.47 5.52
CA ASP A 148 4.06 13.47 4.74
C ASP A 148 5.16 14.37 5.33
N LYS A 149 4.81 15.34 6.17
CA LYS A 149 5.77 16.29 6.78
C LYS A 149 6.53 15.68 7.96
N TYR A 150 5.98 14.65 8.59
CA TYR A 150 6.55 14.02 9.79
C TYR A 150 6.87 12.54 9.54
N PRO A 151 7.82 11.94 10.27
CA PRO A 151 8.06 10.50 10.15
C PRO A 151 6.79 9.67 10.36
N SER A 152 6.66 8.56 9.64
CA SER A 152 5.55 7.61 9.81
C SER A 152 5.36 7.25 11.29
N ASN A 153 4.11 7.16 11.74
CA ASN A 153 3.75 6.90 13.13
C ASN A 153 4.35 7.88 14.16
N SER A 154 4.43 9.17 13.87
CA SER A 154 4.85 10.19 14.86
C SER A 154 3.81 11.27 15.18
N LEU A 155 2.81 11.46 14.32
CA LEU A 155 1.83 12.53 14.42
C LEU A 155 0.63 12.16 15.32
N TYR A 156 0.40 12.94 16.38
CA TYR A 156 -0.79 12.85 17.21
C TYR A 156 -1.93 13.72 16.66
N TYR A 157 -3.16 13.32 16.93
CA TYR A 157 -4.36 14.10 16.59
C TYR A 157 -5.21 14.38 17.83
N LEU A 158 -5.43 15.66 18.15
CA LEU A 158 -6.35 16.08 19.21
C LEU A 158 -7.73 16.38 18.60
N GLU A 159 -8.59 15.37 18.62
CA GLU A 159 -9.96 15.39 18.05
C GLU A 159 -10.95 16.12 18.98
N ILE A 160 -10.91 15.87 20.30
CA ILE A 160 -11.86 16.46 21.26
C ILE A 160 -11.13 17.01 22.48
N ALA A 161 -11.45 18.27 22.81
CA ALA A 161 -11.19 18.89 24.11
C ALA A 161 -12.44 19.69 24.54
N ALA A 162 -13.33 19.06 25.29
CA ALA A 162 -14.62 19.62 25.69
C ALA A 162 -14.66 19.98 27.18
N VAL A 163 -15.35 21.08 27.50
CA VAL A 163 -15.56 21.56 28.87
C VAL A 163 -17.03 21.91 29.03
N LYS A 164 -17.66 21.34 30.06
CA LYS A 164 -19.07 21.60 30.39
C LYS A 164 -19.33 23.12 30.43
N PRO A 165 -20.40 23.62 29.78
CA PRO A 165 -20.64 25.07 29.64
C PRO A 165 -20.54 25.85 30.96
N ASP A 166 -21.16 25.34 32.02
CA ASP A 166 -21.17 25.99 33.35
C ASP A 166 -19.81 25.98 34.07
N CYS A 167 -18.84 25.23 33.54
CA CYS A 167 -17.49 25.11 34.08
C CYS A 167 -16.42 25.80 33.22
N GLN A 168 -16.83 26.49 32.15
CA GLN A 168 -15.91 27.28 31.32
C GLN A 168 -15.34 28.47 32.11
N GLY A 169 -14.12 28.86 31.79
CA GLY A 169 -13.41 29.92 32.53
C GLY A 169 -12.87 29.51 33.92
N MET A 170 -13.22 28.31 34.43
CA MET A 170 -12.74 27.82 35.73
C MET A 170 -11.37 27.11 35.68
N GLY A 171 -10.72 27.07 34.52
CA GLY A 171 -9.41 26.46 34.35
C GLY A 171 -9.41 24.99 33.90
N VAL A 172 -10.58 24.38 33.63
CA VAL A 172 -10.71 22.99 33.14
C VAL A 172 -9.94 22.78 31.84
N GLY A 173 -10.15 23.66 30.84
CA GLY A 173 -9.45 23.57 29.56
C GLY A 173 -7.93 23.72 29.71
N ARG A 174 -7.47 24.56 30.64
CA ARG A 174 -6.04 24.66 30.98
C ARG A 174 -5.51 23.33 31.51
N ALA A 175 -6.23 22.67 32.41
CA ALA A 175 -5.83 21.37 32.93
C ALA A 175 -5.73 20.32 31.81
N ILE A 176 -6.73 20.26 30.91
CA ILE A 176 -6.73 19.37 29.74
C ILE A 176 -5.50 19.61 28.88
N MET A 177 -5.26 20.86 28.46
CA MET A 177 -4.13 21.16 27.58
C MET A 177 -2.76 20.97 28.24
N GLN A 178 -2.64 21.22 29.54
CA GLN A 178 -1.41 20.92 30.29
C GLN A 178 -1.08 19.42 30.22
N TRP A 179 -2.08 18.58 30.44
CA TRP A 179 -1.91 17.13 30.31
C TRP A 179 -1.63 16.71 28.86
N VAL A 180 -2.30 17.31 27.86
CA VAL A 180 -2.01 17.01 26.45
C VAL A 180 -0.55 17.34 26.13
N VAL A 181 -0.06 18.52 26.48
CA VAL A 181 1.33 18.92 26.21
C VAL A 181 2.33 18.03 26.96
N GLU A 182 2.03 17.68 28.22
CA GLU A 182 2.85 16.73 28.98
C GLU A 182 2.89 15.35 28.33
N LYS A 183 1.74 14.86 27.86
CA LYS A 183 1.61 13.56 27.19
C LYS A 183 2.30 13.52 25.83
N LEU A 184 2.21 14.62 25.06
CA LEU A 184 2.88 14.77 23.77
C LEU A 184 4.40 14.87 23.94
N GLY A 185 4.87 15.56 24.99
CA GLY A 185 6.29 15.86 25.17
C GLY A 185 6.89 16.54 23.93
N GLY A 186 7.78 15.82 23.24
CA GLY A 186 8.44 16.26 22.02
C GLY A 186 7.77 15.83 20.70
N SER A 187 6.65 15.12 20.73
CA SER A 187 5.98 14.63 19.51
C SER A 187 5.13 15.70 18.82
N PRO A 188 5.02 15.66 17.48
CA PRO A 188 4.12 16.54 16.75
C PRO A 188 2.64 16.21 17.04
N CYS A 189 1.80 17.23 17.07
CA CYS A 189 0.35 17.08 17.21
C CYS A 189 -0.38 18.11 16.35
N PHE A 190 -1.45 17.71 15.69
CA PHE A 190 -2.38 18.66 15.06
C PHE A 190 -3.75 18.62 15.71
N LEU A 191 -4.52 19.69 15.51
CA LEU A 191 -5.90 19.83 15.94
C LEU A 191 -6.67 20.69 14.94
N GLU A 192 -8.00 20.60 15.01
CA GLU A 192 -8.92 21.47 14.28
C GLU A 192 -9.59 22.44 15.23
N CYS A 193 -9.63 23.70 14.82
CA CYS A 193 -10.31 24.76 15.54
C CYS A 193 -11.29 25.45 14.60
N THR A 194 -12.52 25.66 15.05
CA THR A 194 -13.63 26.24 14.26
C THR A 194 -13.91 27.68 14.69
N ASP A 195 -13.75 27.99 15.98
CA ASP A 195 -13.92 29.33 16.53
C ASP A 195 -12.57 30.06 16.60
N GLN A 196 -12.45 31.16 15.85
CA GLN A 196 -11.27 32.01 15.83
C GLN A 196 -10.86 32.52 17.21
N LYS A 197 -11.81 32.67 18.15
CA LYS A 197 -11.53 33.09 19.54
C LYS A 197 -10.68 32.09 20.31
N ASN A 198 -10.74 30.81 19.94
CA ASN A 198 -10.02 29.72 20.61
C ASN A 198 -8.58 29.55 20.10
N ILE A 199 -8.21 30.15 18.97
CA ILE A 199 -6.85 30.07 18.40
C ILE A 199 -5.81 30.53 19.43
N GLY A 200 -6.00 31.72 20.01
CA GLY A 200 -5.08 32.29 21.00
C GLY A 200 -5.01 31.49 22.32
N PHE A 201 -5.96 30.58 22.56
CA PHE A 201 -5.87 29.63 23.67
C PHE A 201 -4.87 28.50 23.34
N TYR A 202 -4.95 27.91 22.15
CA TYR A 202 -4.04 26.84 21.71
C TYR A 202 -2.61 27.33 21.44
N GLU A 203 -2.44 28.58 20.97
CA GLU A 203 -1.12 29.19 20.75
C GLU A 203 -0.25 29.22 22.01
N LYS A 204 -0.86 29.40 23.20
CA LYS A 204 -0.16 29.37 24.49
C LYS A 204 0.50 28.01 24.79
N TYR A 205 0.05 26.95 24.13
CA TYR A 205 0.56 25.58 24.28
C TYR A 205 1.47 25.16 23.11
N GLY A 206 1.83 26.10 22.23
CA GLY A 206 2.79 25.89 21.14
C GLY A 206 2.17 25.47 19.81
N PHE A 207 0.84 25.43 19.70
CA PHE A 207 0.15 25.23 18.43
C PHE A 207 0.21 26.50 17.59
N LYS A 208 0.29 26.36 16.27
CA LYS A 208 0.24 27.47 15.31
C LYS A 208 -0.69 27.13 14.17
N VAL A 209 -1.41 28.12 13.67
CA VAL A 209 -2.25 27.94 12.47
C VAL A 209 -1.32 27.56 11.31
N ALA A 210 -1.58 26.39 10.72
CA ALA A 210 -0.86 25.86 9.57
C ALA A 210 -1.64 26.07 8.28
N GLU A 211 -2.97 25.96 8.36
CA GLU A 211 -3.87 26.14 7.23
C GLU A 211 -5.24 26.66 7.70
N GLU A 212 -5.84 27.52 6.87
CA GLU A 212 -7.21 28.00 7.04
C GLU A 212 -8.01 27.54 5.83
N LYS A 213 -9.09 26.80 6.06
CA LYS A 213 -9.93 26.25 4.99
C LYS A 213 -11.38 26.65 5.20
N THR A 214 -11.95 27.34 4.23
CA THR A 214 -13.36 27.73 4.25
C THR A 214 -14.17 26.67 3.51
N LEU A 215 -15.07 26.00 4.22
CA LEU A 215 -16.03 25.06 3.67
C LEU A 215 -17.27 25.83 3.21
N ALA A 216 -17.72 25.55 1.99
CA ALA A 216 -18.92 26.10 1.37
C ALA A 216 -19.62 24.99 0.57
N GLN A 217 -20.93 25.07 0.42
CA GLN A 217 -21.68 24.14 -0.43
C GLN A 217 -21.75 24.70 -1.86
N GLU A 218 -21.64 23.85 -2.88
CA GLU A 218 -21.65 24.26 -4.30
C GLU A 218 -22.92 25.05 -4.68
N ASN A 219 -24.04 24.74 -4.03
CA ASN A 219 -25.36 25.33 -4.31
C ASN A 219 -25.74 26.51 -3.40
N ASP A 220 -24.95 26.82 -2.36
CA ASP A 220 -25.20 27.96 -1.46
C ASP A 220 -23.90 28.53 -0.90
N ALA A 221 -23.30 29.44 -1.68
CA ALA A 221 -22.07 30.15 -1.32
C ALA A 221 -22.23 31.12 -0.12
N THR A 222 -23.45 31.33 0.40
CA THR A 222 -23.70 32.24 1.53
C THR A 222 -23.51 31.58 2.89
N SER A 223 -23.60 30.25 2.95
CA SER A 223 -23.45 29.46 4.17
C SER A 223 -22.06 28.81 4.23
N THR A 224 -21.08 29.55 4.76
CA THR A 224 -19.69 29.06 4.91
C THR A 224 -19.30 28.84 6.38
N VAL A 225 -18.27 28.02 6.59
CA VAL A 225 -17.59 27.85 7.88
C VAL A 225 -16.09 27.73 7.66
N THR A 226 -15.28 28.31 8.54
CA THR A 226 -13.81 28.26 8.44
C THR A 226 -13.25 27.28 9.46
N LEU A 227 -12.39 26.38 8.98
CA LEU A 227 -11.58 25.47 9.78
C LEU A 227 -10.15 25.99 9.85
N TYR A 228 -9.64 26.13 11.07
CA TYR A 228 -8.26 26.47 11.36
C TYR A 228 -7.53 25.20 11.80
N TYR A 229 -6.71 24.66 10.91
CA TYR A 229 -5.85 23.54 11.25
C TYR A 229 -4.62 24.06 11.96
N MET A 230 -4.40 23.62 13.20
CA MET A 230 -3.29 24.06 14.03
C MET A 230 -2.32 22.93 14.33
N ILE A 231 -1.02 23.22 14.28
CA ILE A 231 0.05 22.24 14.48
C ILE A 231 1.00 22.69 15.58
N ARG A 232 1.37 21.75 16.43
CA ARG A 232 2.50 21.83 17.34
C ARG A 232 3.64 20.99 16.79
N ASP A 233 4.69 21.64 16.30
CA ASP A 233 5.92 20.98 15.86
C ASP A 233 6.68 20.34 17.04
N PRO A 234 7.51 19.31 16.80
CA PRO A 234 8.37 18.74 17.83
C PRO A 234 9.33 19.83 18.38
N GLU A 235 9.51 19.89 19.71
CA GLU A 235 10.41 20.87 20.32
C GLU A 235 11.84 20.69 19.78
N GLY A 236 12.28 21.61 18.92
CA GLY A 236 13.62 21.57 18.34
C GLY A 236 14.70 21.78 19.40
N LYS A 237 15.84 21.07 19.26
CA LYS A 237 16.98 21.13 20.20
C LYS A 237 17.40 22.58 20.52
N LYS A 238 17.61 22.89 21.81
CA LYS A 238 18.06 24.20 22.35
C LYS A 238 19.53 24.54 22.02
N TYR A 239 20.16 23.85 21.08
CA TYR A 239 21.55 24.08 20.72
C TYR A 239 21.79 23.65 19.27
N CYS A 240 22.69 24.36 18.57
CA CYS A 240 23.15 23.91 17.26
C CYS A 240 24.24 22.84 17.39
N TRP A 241 24.41 22.01 16.36
CA TRP A 241 25.40 20.93 16.37
C TRP A 241 26.84 21.42 16.46
N THR A 242 27.15 22.57 15.84
CA THR A 242 28.48 23.19 15.93
C THR A 242 28.80 23.59 17.37
N CYS A 243 27.85 24.20 18.10
CA CYS A 243 28.03 24.55 19.52
C CYS A 243 28.15 23.31 20.40
N LYS A 244 27.33 22.28 20.14
CA LYS A 244 27.41 21.00 20.87
C LYS A 244 28.76 20.33 20.70
N ARG A 245 29.25 20.17 19.46
CA ARG A 245 30.56 19.55 19.16
C ARG A 245 31.71 20.31 19.83
N ARG A 246 31.60 21.63 19.93
CA ARG A 246 32.61 22.49 20.58
C ARG A 246 32.47 22.57 22.10
N HIS A 247 31.46 21.92 22.69
CA HIS A 247 31.11 22.05 24.10
C HIS A 247 30.94 23.52 24.54
N LYS A 248 30.30 24.34 23.70
CA LYS A 248 29.98 25.75 24.02
C LYS A 248 28.49 25.96 24.09
N LYS A 249 28.02 26.74 25.06
CA LYS A 249 26.61 27.12 25.22
C LYS A 249 26.12 27.81 23.93
N CYS A 250 24.98 27.41 23.40
CA CYS A 250 24.41 28.03 22.21
C CYS A 250 23.63 29.30 22.60
N ASP A 251 23.59 30.29 21.72
CA ASP A 251 22.78 31.50 21.86
C ASP A 251 21.37 31.34 21.26
N GLU A 252 21.05 30.17 20.72
CA GLU A 252 19.72 29.73 20.25
C GLU A 252 19.09 30.55 19.11
N LYS A 253 19.81 31.53 18.56
CA LYS A 253 19.39 32.28 17.37
C LYS A 253 19.30 31.35 16.15
N ARG A 254 18.16 31.42 15.45
CA ARG A 254 17.85 30.63 14.25
C ARG A 254 17.86 31.54 13.01
N PRO A 255 18.29 31.07 11.82
CA PRO A 255 18.68 29.69 11.48
C PRO A 255 20.12 29.30 11.87
N VAL A 256 20.99 30.28 12.14
CA VAL A 256 22.39 30.07 12.55
C VAL A 256 22.70 30.78 13.86
N CYS A 257 23.53 30.14 14.69
CA CYS A 257 23.92 30.68 15.99
C CYS A 257 24.95 31.82 15.82
N GLN A 258 24.77 32.96 16.50
CA GLN A 258 25.66 34.11 16.36
C GLN A 258 27.06 33.79 16.89
N ARG A 259 27.14 32.87 17.86
CA ARG A 259 28.42 32.37 18.40
C ARG A 259 29.24 31.57 17.39
N CYS A 260 28.57 30.95 16.42
CA CYS A 260 29.18 30.18 15.34
C CYS A 260 29.74 31.15 14.29
N VAL A 261 28.93 32.16 13.94
CA VAL A 261 29.27 33.22 12.99
C VAL A 261 30.45 34.05 13.49
N GLN A 262 30.42 34.52 14.75
CA GLN A 262 31.52 35.28 15.36
C GLN A 262 32.82 34.47 15.47
N ALA A 263 32.71 33.15 15.58
CA ALA A 263 33.85 32.26 15.60
C ALA A 263 34.37 31.91 14.19
N GLY A 264 33.81 32.51 13.13
CA GLY A 264 34.19 32.25 11.74
C GLY A 264 33.87 30.83 11.26
N MET A 265 32.91 30.14 11.89
CA MET A 265 32.60 28.75 11.56
C MET A 265 31.20 28.56 10.99
N THR A 266 31.08 27.63 10.04
CA THR A 266 29.79 27.24 9.47
C THR A 266 28.91 26.59 10.53
N CYS A 267 27.79 27.26 10.83
CA CYS A 267 26.81 26.73 11.77
C CYS A 267 26.02 25.59 11.12
N GLU A 268 26.15 24.39 11.66
CA GLU A 268 25.46 23.18 11.19
C GLU A 268 23.97 23.15 11.56
N GLY A 269 23.46 24.23 12.17
CA GLY A 269 22.06 24.43 12.48
C GLY A 269 21.54 23.55 13.62
N TYR A 270 20.21 23.55 13.74
CA TYR A 270 19.46 22.96 14.85
C TYR A 270 18.62 21.74 14.42
N LYS A 271 18.80 21.27 13.18
CA LYS A 271 18.04 20.15 12.62
C LYS A 271 18.38 18.86 13.35
N THR A 272 17.38 18.02 13.62
CA THR A 272 17.59 16.68 14.18
C THR A 272 18.33 15.84 13.14
N ARG A 273 19.58 15.46 13.46
CA ARG A 273 20.29 14.41 12.72
C ARG A 273 19.85 13.09 13.31
N LEU A 274 19.32 12.21 12.47
CA LEU A 274 19.09 10.82 12.80
C LEU A 274 20.47 10.17 12.92
N THR A 275 20.77 9.65 14.10
CA THR A 275 21.95 8.81 14.36
C THR A 275 21.41 7.48 14.83
N TRP A 276 21.52 6.46 13.98
CA TRP A 276 21.33 5.08 14.38
C TRP A 276 22.43 4.74 15.38
N GLY A 277 22.04 4.42 16.62
CA GLY A 277 22.98 4.21 17.71
C GLY A 277 23.71 2.88 17.53
N ALA A 278 24.94 2.91 17.01
CA ALA A 278 25.94 1.96 17.43
C ALA A 278 26.48 2.45 18.78
N SER A 279 26.36 1.62 19.81
CA SER A 279 27.04 1.79 21.09
C SER A 279 28.55 2.01 20.88
N ASP A 280 29.10 2.90 21.69
CA ASP A 280 30.48 3.38 21.68
C ASP A 280 31.52 2.27 21.49
N THR A 281 32.29 2.31 20.39
CA THR A 281 33.77 2.38 20.37
C THR A 281 34.32 2.31 18.93
N ALA A 282 35.41 3.05 18.70
CA ALA A 282 36.35 3.02 17.57
C ALA A 282 36.00 3.77 16.25
N THR A 283 36.65 4.92 16.14
CA THR A 283 37.09 5.69 14.96
C THR A 283 37.47 4.89 13.70
N SER A 284 36.96 5.31 12.52
CA SER A 284 37.78 5.84 11.40
C SER A 284 36.93 6.28 10.19
N THR A 285 37.04 7.57 9.85
CA THR A 285 37.06 8.19 8.50
C THR A 285 36.42 7.48 7.30
N GLY A 286 35.36 8.08 6.75
CA GLY A 286 34.90 7.85 5.37
C GLY A 286 33.77 8.83 5.02
N ALA A 287 34.01 9.70 4.04
CA ALA A 287 33.12 10.80 3.67
C ALA A 287 31.82 10.29 3.00
N GLY A 288 30.67 10.78 3.47
CA GLY A 288 29.39 10.54 2.82
C GLY A 288 29.32 11.27 1.46
N VAL A 289 29.09 10.50 0.40
CA VAL A 289 28.77 11.02 -0.93
C VAL A 289 27.28 11.31 -0.99
N VAL A 290 26.93 12.56 -1.30
CA VAL A 290 25.56 12.98 -1.64
C VAL A 290 25.37 12.70 -3.12
N LEU A 291 24.49 11.76 -3.47
CA LEU A 291 24.01 11.62 -4.85
C LEU A 291 22.85 12.61 -5.05
N ASN A 292 23.09 13.61 -5.90
CA ASN A 292 22.05 14.50 -6.41
C ASN A 292 21.24 13.78 -7.51
N PRO A 293 19.95 14.08 -7.67
CA PRO A 293 19.10 13.47 -8.70
C PRO A 293 19.63 13.73 -10.12
N ILE A 294 19.62 12.66 -10.93
CA ILE A 294 20.03 12.66 -12.34
C ILE A 294 19.08 13.58 -13.12
N ARG A 295 19.62 14.65 -13.70
CA ARG A 295 18.90 15.51 -14.66
C ARG A 295 18.63 14.72 -15.94
N GLN A 296 17.39 14.70 -16.40
CA GLN A 296 17.03 14.21 -17.74
C GLN A 296 17.82 14.94 -18.84
N PRO A 297 18.32 14.25 -19.88
CA PRO A 297 18.97 14.90 -21.00
C PRO A 297 17.97 15.72 -21.81
N ARG A 298 18.24 17.02 -21.90
CA ARG A 298 17.54 17.98 -22.77
C ARG A 298 17.78 17.58 -24.24
N ALA A 299 16.73 17.31 -25.00
CA ALA A 299 16.78 17.06 -26.44
C ALA A 299 17.56 18.18 -27.15
N LYS A 300 18.67 17.82 -27.81
CA LYS A 300 19.43 18.75 -28.66
C LYS A 300 19.03 18.56 -30.11
N THR A 301 18.19 19.46 -30.58
CA THR A 301 18.05 19.82 -31.99
C THR A 301 19.40 20.24 -32.54
N ARG A 302 19.95 19.53 -33.54
CA ARG A 302 20.95 20.09 -34.48
C ARG A 302 20.72 19.57 -35.89
N SER A 303 20.08 20.43 -36.68
CA SER A 303 20.62 21.01 -37.91
C SER A 303 21.38 20.06 -38.85
N SER A 304 20.67 19.70 -39.91
CA SER A 304 21.17 19.28 -41.23
C SER A 304 22.48 19.99 -41.64
N ARG A 305 23.42 19.20 -42.16
CA ARG A 305 24.31 19.59 -43.27
C ARG A 305 24.83 18.35 -44.00
N ASN A 306 24.39 18.24 -45.26
CA ASN A 306 24.77 17.26 -46.27
C ASN A 306 26.27 17.00 -46.41
N ARG A 307 26.61 15.76 -46.76
CA ARG A 307 27.49 15.46 -47.89
C ARG A 307 27.21 14.06 -48.44
N ASP A 308 26.70 14.04 -49.67
CA ASP A 308 26.63 12.89 -50.58
C ASP A 308 28.02 12.35 -50.91
N VAL A 309 28.14 11.01 -51.05
CA VAL A 309 28.66 10.31 -52.25
C VAL A 309 28.10 8.87 -52.22
N GLY A 310 27.40 8.47 -53.29
CA GLY A 310 26.79 7.14 -53.44
C GLY A 310 27.69 6.07 -54.08
N ASN A 311 27.25 4.81 -54.11
CA ASN A 311 26.56 4.19 -55.26
C ASN A 311 26.45 2.65 -55.09
N THR A 312 25.23 2.14 -55.28
CA THR A 312 24.79 0.86 -55.88
C THR A 312 25.40 -0.51 -55.51
N GLY A 313 24.51 -1.46 -55.18
CA GLY A 313 24.69 -2.89 -55.43
C GLY A 313 23.73 -3.78 -54.63
N GLU A 314 22.66 -4.26 -55.26
CA GLU A 314 21.64 -5.16 -54.69
C GLU A 314 22.19 -6.54 -54.30
N SER A 315 21.73 -7.11 -53.18
CA SER A 315 21.40 -8.54 -53.01
C SER A 315 20.72 -8.84 -51.66
N MET A 316 19.81 -9.82 -51.68
CA MET A 316 18.96 -10.34 -50.59
C MET A 316 19.71 -10.80 -49.33
N PRO A 317 19.06 -10.83 -48.15
CA PRO A 317 19.72 -11.08 -46.87
C PRO A 317 20.02 -12.57 -46.64
N ASN A 318 21.31 -12.91 -46.55
CA ASN A 318 21.78 -14.05 -45.77
C ASN A 318 21.84 -13.61 -44.30
N PHE A 319 21.18 -14.35 -43.40
CA PHE A 319 21.41 -14.24 -41.96
C PHE A 319 22.71 -14.97 -41.59
N PRO A 320 23.74 -14.31 -41.04
CA PRO A 320 24.73 -14.98 -40.20
C PRO A 320 24.21 -14.98 -38.76
N LEU A 321 24.19 -16.16 -38.17
CA LEU A 321 24.12 -16.39 -36.73
C LEU A 321 25.39 -15.82 -36.10
N ASP A 322 25.36 -14.56 -35.66
CA ASP A 322 26.38 -14.02 -34.76
C ASP A 322 25.85 -14.06 -33.32
N MET A 323 26.44 -14.97 -32.55
CA MET A 323 26.39 -14.98 -31.08
C MET A 323 26.91 -13.63 -30.56
N PRO A 324 26.18 -12.91 -29.69
CA PRO A 324 26.75 -11.72 -29.07
C PRO A 324 27.81 -12.11 -28.05
N GLU A 325 29.06 -11.73 -28.33
CA GLU A 325 30.15 -11.70 -27.37
C GLU A 325 29.79 -10.78 -26.19
N PHE A 326 29.89 -11.33 -24.98
CA PHE A 326 29.94 -10.58 -23.73
C PHE A 326 31.21 -9.71 -23.74
N THR A 327 31.12 -8.39 -23.95
CA THR A 327 31.97 -7.39 -23.27
C THR A 327 31.48 -5.95 -23.44
N SER A 328 31.15 -5.34 -22.30
CA SER A 328 31.33 -3.95 -21.86
C SER A 328 30.86 -2.78 -22.75
N GLY A 329 29.79 -2.10 -22.30
CA GLY A 329 29.39 -0.77 -22.76
C GLY A 329 28.28 -0.10 -21.92
N GLN A 330 28.65 0.47 -20.77
CA GLN A 330 27.99 1.57 -20.01
C GLN A 330 26.44 1.60 -19.92
N SER A 331 25.91 0.74 -19.05
CA SER A 331 24.71 0.87 -18.21
C SER A 331 25.03 0.07 -16.93
N PRO A 332 24.51 0.37 -15.72
CA PRO A 332 24.58 -0.63 -14.64
C PRO A 332 24.03 -1.95 -15.18
N ASP A 333 24.67 -3.09 -14.88
CA ASP A 333 24.10 -4.38 -15.29
C ASP A 333 22.66 -4.44 -14.77
N GLU A 334 21.71 -4.96 -15.54
CA GLU A 334 20.30 -5.04 -15.12
C GLU A 334 20.13 -5.83 -13.80
N LEU A 335 21.12 -6.68 -13.49
CA LEU A 335 21.29 -7.40 -12.23
C LEU A 335 21.93 -6.53 -11.12
N ASP A 336 22.78 -5.56 -11.46
CA ASP A 336 23.30 -4.56 -10.51
C ASP A 336 22.17 -3.68 -9.97
N LEU A 337 21.16 -3.33 -10.78
CA LEU A 337 19.98 -2.58 -10.31
C LEU A 337 19.21 -3.35 -9.21
N LEU A 338 19.14 -4.67 -9.34
CA LEU A 338 18.61 -5.56 -8.32
C LEU A 338 19.51 -5.57 -7.08
N CYS A 339 20.82 -5.78 -7.24
CA CYS A 339 21.78 -5.78 -6.13
C CYS A 339 21.79 -4.44 -5.37
N LEU A 340 21.66 -3.31 -6.05
CA LEU A 340 21.60 -1.95 -5.47
C LEU A 340 20.35 -1.72 -4.61
N GLN A 341 19.25 -2.46 -4.83
CA GLN A 341 18.08 -2.42 -3.92
C GLN A 341 18.39 -3.08 -2.56
N PHE A 342 19.41 -3.94 -2.49
CA PHE A 342 19.71 -4.78 -1.31
C PHE A 342 21.01 -4.43 -0.59
N GLU A 343 21.91 -3.63 -1.17
CA GLU A 343 23.20 -3.24 -0.56
C GLU A 343 23.09 -2.46 0.78
N SER A 344 21.91 -2.02 1.19
CA SER A 344 21.75 -1.17 2.40
C SER A 344 21.58 -1.93 3.73
N LEU A 345 21.51 -3.26 3.72
CA LEU A 345 21.15 -4.08 4.90
C LEU A 345 22.30 -5.02 5.29
N SER A 346 23.39 -4.47 5.81
CA SER A 346 24.43 -5.25 6.49
C SER A 346 23.99 -5.67 7.89
N GLU A 347 22.89 -6.44 7.97
CA GLU A 347 22.49 -7.15 9.18
C GLU A 347 22.90 -8.62 9.04
N GLU A 348 23.46 -9.20 10.10
CA GLU A 348 23.78 -10.63 10.13
C GLU A 348 22.50 -11.48 9.97
N LEU A 349 22.64 -12.67 9.38
CA LEU A 349 21.53 -13.61 9.24
C LEU A 349 20.88 -13.85 10.62
N PRO A 350 19.54 -13.92 10.71
CA PRO A 350 18.85 -14.18 11.97
C PRO A 350 19.29 -15.50 12.59
N ASN A 351 19.14 -15.62 13.92
CA ASN A 351 19.41 -16.87 14.64
C ASN A 351 18.70 -18.07 13.99
N GLU A 352 19.32 -19.25 14.02
CA GLU A 352 18.77 -20.47 13.42
C GLU A 352 17.37 -20.84 13.97
N ASP A 353 17.02 -20.45 15.19
CA ASP A 353 15.67 -20.63 15.72
C ASP A 353 14.59 -19.89 14.89
N VAL A 354 14.92 -18.73 14.34
CA VAL A 354 14.03 -17.94 13.48
C VAL A 354 13.93 -18.60 12.11
N ALA A 355 15.06 -19.02 11.54
CA ALA A 355 15.11 -19.75 10.29
C ALA A 355 14.31 -21.06 10.38
N GLN A 356 14.43 -21.80 11.48
CA GLN A 356 13.69 -23.04 11.71
C GLN A 356 12.17 -22.80 11.75
N LYS A 357 11.70 -21.81 12.52
CA LYS A 357 10.26 -21.48 12.60
C LYS A 357 9.68 -21.05 11.25
N LEU A 358 10.43 -20.26 10.49
CA LEU A 358 10.05 -19.86 9.14
C LEU A 358 10.00 -21.08 8.21
N MET A 359 10.99 -21.96 8.25
CA MET A 359 10.98 -23.17 7.43
C MET A 359 9.83 -24.11 7.79
N GLU A 360 9.56 -24.30 9.08
CA GLU A 360 8.40 -25.08 9.56
C GLU A 360 7.10 -24.49 8.99
N SER A 361 6.91 -23.17 9.12
CA SER A 361 5.73 -22.47 8.57
C SER A 361 5.64 -22.58 7.04
N PHE A 362 6.78 -22.53 6.34
CA PHE A 362 6.84 -22.69 4.90
C PHE A 362 6.37 -24.07 4.46
N THR A 363 6.85 -25.13 5.12
CA THR A 363 6.50 -26.52 4.81
C THR A 363 5.06 -26.88 5.16
N THR A 364 4.42 -26.15 6.07
CA THR A 364 3.01 -26.40 6.44
C THR A 364 2.02 -25.59 5.61
N THR A 365 2.27 -24.29 5.44
CA THR A 365 1.29 -23.34 4.89
C THR A 365 1.87 -22.45 3.79
N GLY A 366 3.15 -22.08 3.86
CA GLY A 366 3.75 -21.14 2.91
C GLY A 366 3.78 -21.64 1.48
N TYR A 367 4.21 -22.89 1.25
CA TYR A 367 4.31 -23.41 -0.11
C TYR A 367 2.95 -23.50 -0.83
N GLN A 368 1.84 -23.56 -0.07
CA GLN A 368 0.50 -23.62 -0.65
C GLN A 368 0.11 -22.31 -1.36
N THR A 369 0.77 -21.19 -1.04
CA THR A 369 0.57 -19.92 -1.74
C THR A 369 1.31 -19.84 -3.08
N LEU A 370 2.22 -20.77 -3.36
CA LEU A 370 2.92 -20.89 -4.65
C LEU A 370 2.10 -21.68 -5.68
N THR A 371 1.05 -22.39 -5.25
CA THR A 371 0.30 -23.33 -6.11
C THR A 371 -1.20 -23.08 -6.02
N GLY A 372 -1.86 -22.80 -7.14
CA GLY A 372 -3.28 -22.48 -7.24
C GLY A 372 -4.25 -23.64 -6.93
N ARG A 373 -3.75 -24.86 -6.69
CA ARG A 373 -4.57 -26.05 -6.38
C ARG A 373 -4.34 -26.49 -4.94
N ALA A 374 -5.13 -25.95 -4.02
CA ALA A 374 -5.11 -26.38 -2.62
C ALA A 374 -5.46 -27.87 -2.49
N GLY A 375 -4.59 -28.65 -1.82
CA GLY A 375 -4.89 -30.01 -1.39
C GLY A 375 -4.48 -31.16 -2.32
N GLN A 376 -3.73 -30.92 -3.40
CA GLN A 376 -3.08 -31.98 -4.18
C GLN A 376 -1.58 -32.08 -3.87
N ASP A 377 -0.99 -33.28 -3.97
CA ASP A 377 0.47 -33.46 -3.90
C ASP A 377 1.10 -32.77 -5.12
N THR A 378 1.67 -31.59 -4.90
CA THR A 378 2.36 -30.83 -5.94
C THR A 378 3.80 -31.32 -6.08
N LEU A 379 4.36 -31.24 -7.29
CA LEU A 379 5.78 -31.53 -7.56
C LEU A 379 6.71 -30.69 -6.66
N PHE A 380 6.23 -29.52 -6.21
CA PHE A 380 6.93 -28.72 -5.22
C PHE A 380 7.12 -29.47 -3.89
N ARG A 381 6.08 -30.12 -3.37
CA ARG A 381 6.14 -30.84 -2.10
C ARG A 381 6.96 -32.14 -2.20
N SER A 382 6.81 -32.89 -3.28
CA SER A 382 7.50 -34.17 -3.48
C SER A 382 8.97 -34.01 -3.85
N ASP A 383 9.29 -33.03 -4.71
CA ASP A 383 10.61 -32.99 -5.37
C ASP A 383 11.41 -31.72 -5.06
N VAL A 384 10.78 -30.57 -4.76
CA VAL A 384 11.51 -29.31 -4.43
C VAL A 384 11.83 -29.20 -2.94
N LEU A 385 10.87 -29.48 -2.05
CA LEU A 385 11.08 -29.38 -0.60
C LEU A 385 12.27 -30.23 -0.08
N PRO A 386 12.47 -31.49 -0.51
CA PRO A 386 13.62 -32.28 -0.06
C PRO A 386 14.96 -31.67 -0.48
N LEU A 387 14.99 -30.90 -1.57
CA LEU A 387 16.22 -30.28 -2.06
C LEU A 387 16.69 -29.11 -1.20
N CYS A 388 15.80 -28.50 -0.41
CA CYS A 388 16.13 -27.39 0.49
C CYS A 388 17.19 -27.77 1.54
N GLU A 389 17.28 -29.03 1.94
CA GLU A 389 18.32 -29.49 2.89
C GLU A 389 19.72 -29.54 2.25
N SER A 390 19.76 -29.67 0.92
CA SER A 390 21.00 -29.85 0.15
C SER A 390 21.58 -28.56 -0.44
N SER A 391 20.80 -27.46 -0.42
CA SER A 391 21.16 -26.20 -1.04
C SER A 391 20.83 -24.99 -0.15
N ILE A 392 21.87 -24.22 0.18
CA ILE A 392 21.75 -22.98 0.97
C ILE A 392 20.99 -21.91 0.19
N SER A 393 21.21 -21.81 -1.13
CA SER A 393 20.54 -20.82 -1.99
C SER A 393 19.02 -21.06 -2.02
N LEU A 394 18.60 -22.31 -2.22
CA LEU A 394 17.20 -22.69 -2.22
C LEU A 394 16.56 -22.52 -0.83
N ARG A 395 17.24 -22.98 0.23
CA ARG A 395 16.77 -22.82 1.62
C ARG A 395 16.49 -21.36 1.94
N ASN A 396 17.43 -20.47 1.63
CA ASN A 396 17.31 -19.04 1.92
C ASN A 396 16.23 -18.38 1.05
N ALA A 397 16.03 -18.81 -0.20
CA ALA A 397 14.92 -18.35 -1.03
C ALA A 397 13.55 -18.74 -0.42
N CYS A 398 13.40 -19.97 0.08
CA CYS A 398 12.18 -20.39 0.78
C CYS A 398 11.94 -19.57 2.07
N LEU A 399 12.99 -19.31 2.84
CA LEU A 399 12.91 -18.46 4.05
C LEU A 399 12.50 -17.03 3.71
N ALA A 400 13.10 -16.44 2.66
CA ALA A 400 12.73 -15.11 2.18
C ALA A 400 11.26 -15.07 1.72
N TYR A 401 10.81 -16.11 1.01
CA TYR A 401 9.42 -16.21 0.58
C TYR A 401 8.47 -16.28 1.77
N GLN A 402 8.71 -17.17 2.73
CA GLN A 402 7.86 -17.25 3.92
C GLN A 402 7.89 -15.96 4.74
N ALA A 403 9.05 -15.32 4.87
CA ALA A 403 9.18 -14.04 5.56
C ALA A 403 8.34 -12.95 4.88
N SER A 404 8.24 -12.97 3.54
CA SER A 404 7.41 -12.04 2.76
C SER A 404 5.91 -12.20 3.02
N LEU A 405 5.46 -13.38 3.48
CA LEU A 405 4.05 -13.70 3.67
C LEU A 405 3.40 -13.04 4.90
N SER A 406 4.18 -12.65 5.91
CA SER A 406 3.66 -12.05 7.15
C SER A 406 4.33 -10.71 7.47
N ALA A 407 3.52 -9.74 7.91
CA ALA A 407 3.97 -8.41 8.27
C ALA A 407 5.04 -8.44 9.38
N ASP A 408 4.92 -9.34 10.35
CA ASP A 408 5.83 -9.48 11.48
C ASP A 408 7.23 -9.96 11.08
N THR A 409 7.30 -10.78 10.03
CA THR A 409 8.55 -11.39 9.53
C THR A 409 9.11 -10.69 8.31
N SER A 410 8.36 -9.77 7.69
CA SER A 410 8.72 -9.06 6.46
C SER A 410 10.08 -8.35 6.51
N ARG A 411 10.52 -7.90 7.70
CA ARG A 411 11.85 -7.32 7.92
C ARG A 411 13.01 -8.27 7.58
N TRP A 412 12.77 -9.58 7.63
CA TRP A 412 13.79 -10.60 7.37
C TRP A 412 13.89 -10.97 5.88
N THR A 413 12.85 -10.66 5.09
CA THR A 413 12.81 -10.92 3.64
C THR A 413 14.06 -10.41 2.93
N PRO A 414 14.48 -9.13 3.06
CA PRO A 414 15.64 -8.64 2.32
C PRO A 414 16.96 -9.30 2.74
N ILE A 415 17.12 -9.69 4.01
CA ILE A 415 18.33 -10.35 4.51
C ILE A 415 18.46 -11.75 3.90
N TYR A 416 17.40 -12.55 3.96
CA TYR A 416 17.40 -13.88 3.36
C TYR A 416 17.48 -13.81 1.83
N MET A 417 16.83 -12.82 1.21
CA MET A 417 16.89 -12.58 -0.23
C MET A 417 18.32 -12.28 -0.70
N GLN A 418 19.03 -11.38 0.00
CA GLN A 418 20.42 -11.05 -0.33
C GLN A 418 21.33 -12.29 -0.22
N SER A 419 21.16 -13.07 0.84
CA SER A 419 21.91 -14.32 1.01
C SER A 419 21.57 -15.34 -0.08
N ALA A 420 20.30 -15.51 -0.43
CA ALA A 420 19.86 -16.41 -1.48
C ALA A 420 20.41 -16.00 -2.85
N LEU A 421 20.34 -14.70 -3.19
CA LEU A 421 20.90 -14.15 -4.43
C LEU A 421 22.41 -14.35 -4.53
N SER A 422 23.16 -14.02 -3.48
CA SER A 422 24.63 -14.17 -3.49
C SER A 422 25.07 -15.62 -3.72
N ASN A 423 24.40 -16.58 -3.07
CA ASN A 423 24.69 -18.00 -3.27
C ASN A 423 24.21 -18.49 -4.65
N TYR A 424 23.05 -18.01 -5.11
CA TYR A 424 22.51 -18.35 -6.43
C TYR A 424 23.42 -17.89 -7.58
N LEU A 425 23.97 -16.67 -7.50
CA LEU A 425 24.94 -16.19 -8.50
C LEU A 425 26.21 -17.06 -8.51
N GLY A 426 26.70 -17.48 -7.33
CA GLY A 426 27.82 -18.44 -7.26
C GLY A 426 27.47 -19.83 -7.82
N ASP A 427 26.22 -20.28 -7.67
CA ASP A 427 25.74 -21.53 -8.28
C ASP A 427 25.71 -21.43 -9.82
N LEU A 428 25.34 -20.26 -10.37
CA LEU A 428 25.35 -20.02 -11.83
C LEU A 428 26.76 -20.05 -12.43
N ASP A 429 27.76 -19.56 -11.69
CA ASP A 429 29.17 -19.61 -12.11
C ASP A 429 29.78 -21.02 -12.05
N THR A 430 29.08 -21.98 -11.45
CA THR A 430 29.55 -23.36 -11.25
C THR A 430 28.87 -24.32 -12.25
N PRO A 431 29.58 -24.87 -13.25
CA PRO A 431 28.97 -25.69 -14.31
C PRO A 431 28.22 -26.93 -13.80
N SER A 432 28.68 -27.55 -12.71
CA SER A 432 28.03 -28.73 -12.12
C SER A 432 26.74 -28.41 -11.35
N ARG A 433 26.58 -27.17 -10.89
CA ARG A 433 25.37 -26.68 -10.21
C ARG A 433 24.35 -26.15 -11.21
N LEU A 434 24.81 -25.55 -12.30
CA LEU A 434 23.96 -25.03 -13.37
C LEU A 434 23.02 -26.10 -13.98
N THR A 435 23.45 -27.36 -13.99
CA THR A 435 22.65 -28.47 -14.54
C THR A 435 21.61 -29.04 -13.56
N GLN A 436 21.61 -28.60 -12.30
CA GLN A 436 20.73 -29.12 -11.24
C GLN A 436 19.37 -28.41 -11.22
N ASP A 437 18.30 -29.16 -10.90
CA ASP A 437 16.96 -28.59 -10.73
C ASP A 437 16.86 -27.62 -9.56
N VAL A 438 17.72 -27.78 -8.54
CA VAL A 438 17.87 -26.82 -7.42
C VAL A 438 18.09 -25.41 -7.91
N THR A 439 18.97 -25.23 -8.91
CA THR A 439 19.33 -23.90 -9.41
C THR A 439 18.13 -23.26 -10.10
N LEU A 440 17.41 -24.04 -10.91
CA LEU A 440 16.22 -23.55 -11.59
C LEU A 440 15.08 -23.22 -10.59
N ALA A 441 14.87 -24.08 -9.59
CA ALA A 441 13.88 -23.86 -8.54
C ALA A 441 14.21 -22.63 -7.67
N THR A 442 15.49 -22.42 -7.33
CA THR A 442 15.95 -21.23 -6.60
C THR A 442 15.63 -19.96 -7.39
N GLY A 443 15.97 -19.92 -8.68
CA GLY A 443 15.70 -18.73 -9.50
C GLY A 443 14.20 -18.43 -9.62
N VAL A 444 13.35 -19.46 -9.79
CA VAL A 444 11.89 -19.30 -9.82
C VAL A 444 11.38 -18.71 -8.50
N LEU A 445 11.82 -19.24 -7.36
CA LEU A 445 11.43 -18.71 -6.05
C LEU A 445 11.92 -17.29 -5.83
N LEU A 446 13.13 -16.94 -6.29
CA LEU A 446 13.64 -15.57 -6.21
C LEU A 446 12.73 -14.59 -6.99
N CYS A 447 12.24 -14.98 -8.18
CA CYS A 447 11.22 -14.18 -8.88
C CYS A 447 9.96 -14.02 -8.02
N SER A 448 9.44 -15.09 -7.41
CA SER A 448 8.24 -15.02 -6.57
C SER A 448 8.43 -14.15 -5.32
N VAL A 449 9.61 -14.19 -4.68
CA VAL A 449 9.95 -13.32 -3.54
C VAL A 449 9.96 -11.86 -3.97
N SER A 450 10.60 -11.56 -5.11
CA SER A 450 10.66 -10.21 -5.65
C SER A 450 9.27 -9.68 -5.99
N ILE A 451 8.41 -10.49 -6.61
CA ILE A 451 7.02 -10.14 -6.91
C ILE A 451 6.24 -9.79 -5.63
N ASN A 452 6.28 -10.65 -4.62
CA ASN A 452 5.58 -10.41 -3.35
C ASN A 452 6.06 -9.15 -2.62
N SER A 453 7.32 -8.76 -2.82
CA SER A 453 7.98 -7.66 -2.13
C SER A 453 8.03 -6.37 -2.96
N LEU A 454 7.41 -6.35 -4.15
CA LEU A 454 7.44 -5.25 -5.12
C LEU A 454 8.86 -4.84 -5.55
N TYR A 455 9.79 -5.80 -5.56
CA TYR A 455 11.12 -5.60 -6.14
C TYR A 455 11.07 -5.80 -7.65
N ILE A 456 12.05 -5.22 -8.33
CA ILE A 456 12.28 -5.50 -9.75
C ILE A 456 12.58 -7.01 -9.87
N TRP A 457 12.01 -7.70 -10.84
CA TRP A 457 12.10 -9.15 -10.92
C TRP A 457 12.31 -9.66 -12.34
N SER A 458 11.89 -8.91 -13.36
CA SER A 458 11.99 -9.35 -14.76
C SER A 458 13.43 -9.64 -15.25
N PRO A 459 14.51 -9.00 -14.72
CA PRO A 459 15.89 -9.41 -15.03
C PRO A 459 16.26 -10.81 -14.52
N LEU A 460 15.70 -11.27 -13.39
CA LEU A 460 15.90 -12.64 -12.91
C LEU A 460 15.34 -13.67 -13.89
N LEU A 461 14.22 -13.33 -14.53
CA LEU A 461 13.59 -14.16 -15.56
C LEU A 461 14.48 -14.31 -16.80
N LYS A 462 15.17 -13.24 -17.22
CA LYS A 462 16.17 -13.28 -18.29
C LYS A 462 17.35 -14.19 -17.93
N GLY A 463 17.80 -14.15 -16.67
CA GLY A 463 18.80 -15.09 -16.15
C GLY A 463 18.33 -16.55 -16.20
N LEU A 464 17.10 -16.82 -15.75
CA LEU A 464 16.47 -18.13 -15.81
C LEU A 464 16.36 -18.68 -17.24
N HIS A 465 16.01 -17.82 -18.20
CA HIS A 465 16.01 -18.21 -19.62
C HIS A 465 17.40 -18.64 -20.11
N GLY A 466 18.46 -17.97 -19.66
CA GLY A 466 19.84 -18.38 -19.89
C GLY A 466 20.15 -19.78 -19.33
N VAL A 467 19.67 -20.06 -18.10
CA VAL A 467 19.80 -21.40 -17.48
C VAL A 467 19.06 -22.47 -18.29
N LEU A 468 17.82 -22.18 -18.71
CA LEU A 468 17.02 -23.10 -19.53
C LEU A 468 17.69 -23.41 -20.87
N HIS A 469 18.30 -22.40 -21.50
CA HIS A 469 19.06 -22.56 -22.73
C HIS A 469 20.35 -23.39 -22.51
N ALA A 470 21.12 -23.08 -21.46
CA ALA A 470 22.35 -23.81 -21.13
C ALA A 470 22.09 -25.29 -20.79
N ARG A 471 20.91 -25.61 -20.30
CA ARG A 471 20.47 -26.99 -20.00
C ARG A 471 19.78 -27.69 -21.17
N GLU A 472 19.67 -27.04 -22.33
CA GLU A 472 18.97 -27.56 -23.53
C GLU A 472 17.51 -27.96 -23.26
N LEU A 473 16.88 -27.35 -22.24
CA LEU A 473 15.49 -27.67 -21.87
C LEU A 473 14.50 -27.04 -22.86
N LEU A 474 14.84 -25.92 -23.49
CA LEU A 474 13.96 -25.26 -24.47
C LEU A 474 13.79 -26.08 -25.76
N SER A 475 14.86 -26.73 -26.21
CA SER A 475 14.89 -27.52 -27.45
C SER A 475 14.40 -28.96 -27.27
N ASN A 476 14.53 -29.53 -26.07
CA ASN A 476 14.14 -30.91 -25.80
C ASN A 476 12.65 -31.05 -25.50
N ILE A 477 11.97 -31.99 -26.17
CA ILE A 477 10.54 -32.30 -25.98
C ILE A 477 10.34 -33.25 -24.79
N GLU A 478 11.29 -34.16 -24.55
CA GLU A 478 11.24 -35.10 -23.43
C GLU A 478 12.05 -34.56 -22.25
N ARG A 479 11.34 -33.99 -21.28
CA ARG A 479 11.93 -33.37 -20.09
C ARG A 479 11.59 -34.17 -18.83
N PRO A 480 12.47 -34.18 -17.82
CA PRO A 480 12.12 -34.66 -16.49
C PRO A 480 10.88 -33.92 -15.97
N PRO A 481 9.97 -34.58 -15.23
CA PRO A 481 8.71 -33.97 -14.77
C PRO A 481 8.89 -32.65 -14.01
N LEU A 482 9.88 -32.58 -13.11
CA LEU A 482 10.18 -31.37 -12.34
C LEU A 482 10.70 -30.23 -13.24
N ALA A 483 11.58 -30.55 -14.19
CA ALA A 483 12.12 -29.55 -15.11
C ALA A 483 11.05 -29.02 -16.08
N ASP A 484 10.13 -29.87 -16.54
CA ASP A 484 8.98 -29.45 -17.37
C ASP A 484 8.04 -28.53 -16.56
N HIS A 485 7.75 -28.88 -15.31
CA HIS A 485 6.96 -28.03 -14.42
C HIS A 485 7.62 -26.67 -14.16
N LEU A 486 8.91 -26.64 -13.82
CA LEU A 486 9.64 -25.39 -13.60
C LEU A 486 9.71 -24.52 -14.87
N LEU A 487 9.85 -25.13 -16.05
CA LEU A 487 9.75 -24.41 -17.33
C LEU A 487 8.36 -23.78 -17.52
N GLU A 488 7.28 -24.51 -17.21
CA GLU A 488 5.92 -23.97 -17.27
C GLU A 488 5.74 -22.78 -16.31
N VAL A 489 6.28 -22.85 -15.08
CA VAL A 489 6.24 -21.72 -14.13
C VAL A 489 7.00 -20.51 -14.68
N VAL A 490 8.21 -20.70 -15.21
CA VAL A 490 8.98 -19.62 -15.86
C VAL A 490 8.19 -19.03 -17.03
N ALA A 491 7.54 -19.88 -17.82
CA ALA A 491 6.74 -19.45 -18.96
C ALA A 491 5.49 -18.66 -18.55
N LEU A 492 4.84 -19.01 -17.42
CA LEU A 492 3.71 -18.25 -16.87
C LEU A 492 4.13 -16.85 -16.42
N LEU A 493 5.25 -16.76 -15.69
CA LEU A 493 5.81 -15.48 -15.27
C LEU A 493 6.13 -14.60 -16.48
N ASP A 494 6.58 -15.20 -17.57
CA ASP A 494 6.92 -14.50 -18.81
C ASP A 494 5.70 -13.93 -19.57
N ILE A 495 4.46 -14.33 -19.26
CA ILE A 495 3.28 -13.88 -19.98
C ILE A 495 3.12 -12.34 -19.85
N PRO A 496 3.16 -11.58 -20.96
CA PRO A 496 3.18 -10.11 -20.91
C PRO A 496 1.96 -9.50 -20.25
N CYS A 497 0.77 -10.07 -20.48
CA CYS A 497 -0.48 -9.47 -20.02
C CYS A 497 -0.64 -9.48 -18.49
N PHE A 498 0.16 -10.25 -17.77
CA PHE A 498 0.14 -10.29 -16.31
C PHE A 498 1.11 -9.31 -15.65
N THR A 499 1.93 -8.58 -16.40
CA THR A 499 2.92 -7.67 -15.81
C THR A 499 2.71 -6.24 -16.26
N LEU A 500 2.52 -5.34 -15.30
CA LEU A 500 2.46 -3.90 -15.50
C LEU A 500 3.85 -3.28 -15.27
N ASN A 501 4.24 -2.35 -16.16
CA ASN A 501 5.55 -1.67 -16.12
C ASN A 501 6.75 -2.63 -16.13
N ARG A 502 6.70 -3.65 -16.99
CA ARG A 502 7.80 -4.59 -17.18
C ARG A 502 9.03 -3.89 -17.77
N ILE A 503 10.20 -4.10 -17.18
CA ILE A 503 11.48 -3.48 -17.53
C ILE A 503 12.17 -4.24 -18.66
N THR A 504 12.16 -5.57 -18.62
CA THR A 504 12.72 -6.42 -19.69
C THR A 504 11.64 -6.83 -20.70
N PRO A 505 11.98 -6.99 -21.99
CA PRO A 505 11.03 -7.52 -22.98
C PRO A 505 10.56 -8.93 -22.61
N SER A 506 9.39 -9.31 -23.14
CA SER A 506 8.91 -10.69 -23.15
C SER A 506 9.91 -11.59 -23.87
N LEU A 507 10.09 -12.80 -23.36
CA LEU A 507 10.90 -13.84 -24.02
C LEU A 507 10.02 -14.82 -24.81
N ASP A 508 8.70 -14.64 -24.75
CA ASP A 508 7.66 -15.45 -25.38
C ASP A 508 7.80 -16.95 -25.09
N ILE A 509 8.30 -17.31 -23.91
CA ILE A 509 8.65 -18.69 -23.53
C ILE A 509 7.41 -19.58 -23.63
N TRP A 510 6.26 -19.11 -23.15
CA TRP A 510 5.01 -19.84 -23.23
C TRP A 510 4.61 -20.13 -24.68
N LYS A 511 4.63 -19.11 -25.53
CA LYS A 511 4.23 -19.18 -26.94
C LYS A 511 5.14 -20.08 -27.76
N LEU A 512 6.45 -20.03 -27.49
CA LEU A 512 7.47 -20.76 -28.25
C LEU A 512 7.65 -22.21 -27.79
N TYR A 513 7.60 -22.49 -26.49
CA TYR A 513 8.06 -23.78 -25.93
C TYR A 513 7.01 -24.58 -25.18
N VAL A 514 5.94 -23.94 -24.67
CA VAL A 514 4.87 -24.62 -23.90
C VAL A 514 3.64 -24.87 -24.76
N LYS A 515 3.10 -23.83 -25.42
CA LYS A 515 1.92 -23.87 -26.27
C LYS A 515 1.94 -25.02 -27.29
N PRO A 516 3.04 -25.32 -28.01
CA PRO A 516 3.04 -26.42 -28.98
C PRO A 516 2.71 -27.80 -28.39
N ASN A 517 3.05 -28.03 -27.12
CA ASN A 517 2.96 -29.34 -26.47
C ASN A 517 1.80 -29.46 -25.48
N LYS A 518 1.28 -28.34 -24.96
CA LYS A 518 0.24 -28.31 -23.93
C LYS A 518 -1.01 -27.59 -24.45
N GLN A 519 -1.97 -28.40 -24.92
CA GLN A 519 -3.18 -27.92 -25.61
C GLN A 519 -4.49 -28.18 -24.84
N LEU A 520 -4.51 -29.13 -23.90
CA LEU A 520 -5.70 -29.54 -23.17
C LEU A 520 -5.37 -29.78 -21.70
N GLY A 521 -6.37 -29.62 -20.82
CA GLY A 521 -6.23 -29.81 -19.37
C GLY A 521 -5.97 -28.51 -18.61
N ILE A 522 -5.67 -28.65 -17.32
CA ILE A 522 -5.49 -27.56 -16.36
C ILE A 522 -4.01 -27.47 -15.99
N GLU A 523 -3.42 -26.29 -16.16
CA GLU A 523 -2.05 -26.03 -15.74
C GLU A 523 -1.96 -26.01 -14.20
N GLN A 524 -0.91 -26.63 -13.65
CA GLN A 524 -0.86 -26.99 -12.24
C GLN A 524 -0.66 -25.80 -11.29
N THR A 525 0.14 -24.81 -11.69
CA THR A 525 0.55 -23.67 -10.88
C THR A 525 -0.57 -22.65 -10.78
N SER A 526 -1.15 -22.31 -11.93
CA SER A 526 -2.18 -21.30 -12.10
C SER A 526 -3.59 -21.84 -11.85
N GLY A 527 -3.81 -23.14 -12.08
CA GLY A 527 -5.16 -23.69 -12.10
C GLY A 527 -6.02 -23.15 -13.25
N LEU A 528 -5.41 -22.49 -14.24
CA LEU A 528 -6.08 -22.06 -15.47
C LEU A 528 -5.98 -23.15 -16.54
N PRO A 529 -6.96 -23.27 -17.44
CA PRO A 529 -6.87 -24.24 -18.52
C PRO A 529 -5.84 -23.84 -19.57
N TYR A 530 -5.07 -24.81 -20.09
CA TYR A 530 -4.05 -24.53 -21.11
C TYR A 530 -4.66 -23.83 -22.34
N THR A 531 -5.88 -24.21 -22.73
CA THR A 531 -6.63 -23.57 -23.83
C THR A 531 -6.88 -22.08 -23.59
N LEU A 532 -7.05 -21.64 -22.34
CA LEU A 532 -7.24 -20.23 -21.99
C LEU A 532 -5.90 -19.49 -21.90
N VAL A 533 -4.90 -20.08 -21.23
CA VAL A 533 -3.56 -19.47 -21.10
C VAL A 533 -2.90 -19.30 -22.47
N ASN A 534 -3.08 -20.25 -23.39
CA ASN A 534 -2.59 -20.18 -24.77
C ASN A 534 -3.14 -18.99 -25.56
N LEU A 535 -4.33 -18.50 -25.21
CA LEU A 535 -4.93 -17.29 -25.78
C LEU A 535 -4.39 -16.02 -25.10
N LEU A 536 -4.27 -16.04 -23.76
CA LEU A 536 -3.73 -14.91 -22.98
C LEU A 536 -2.24 -14.67 -23.25
N ALA A 537 -1.48 -15.70 -23.63
CA ALA A 537 -0.10 -15.57 -24.06
C ALA A 537 0.05 -15.01 -25.50
N ASP A 538 -1.05 -14.87 -26.25
CA ASP A 538 -1.05 -14.45 -27.66
C ASP A 538 -1.93 -13.21 -27.90
N MET A 539 -1.90 -12.28 -26.94
CA MET A 539 -2.77 -11.10 -26.91
C MET A 539 -2.49 -10.09 -28.03
N ASP A 540 -1.31 -10.18 -28.65
CA ASP A 540 -0.94 -9.38 -29.82
C ASP A 540 -1.57 -9.91 -31.12
N SER A 541 -2.18 -11.10 -31.10
CA SER A 541 -2.87 -11.65 -32.26
C SER A 541 -4.16 -10.87 -32.56
N PRO A 542 -4.42 -10.49 -33.83
CA PRO A 542 -5.66 -9.78 -34.19
C PRO A 542 -6.92 -10.65 -34.05
N THR A 543 -6.79 -11.97 -33.91
CA THR A 543 -7.93 -12.90 -33.75
C THR A 543 -8.28 -13.18 -32.30
N VAL A 544 -7.42 -12.80 -31.35
CA VAL A 544 -7.51 -13.24 -29.94
C VAL A 544 -8.86 -12.88 -29.30
N GLU A 545 -9.43 -11.72 -29.64
CA GLU A 545 -10.75 -11.31 -29.14
C GLU A 545 -11.84 -12.29 -29.57
N ASN A 546 -11.84 -12.70 -30.84
CA ASN A 546 -12.81 -13.66 -31.37
C ASN A 546 -12.58 -15.06 -30.79
N ASP A 547 -11.32 -15.46 -30.63
CA ASP A 547 -10.96 -16.77 -30.09
C ASP A 547 -11.37 -16.89 -28.61
N LEU A 548 -11.19 -15.83 -27.82
CA LEU A 548 -11.70 -15.74 -26.43
C LEU A 548 -13.23 -15.73 -26.37
N LEU A 549 -13.91 -15.10 -27.35
CA LEU A 549 -15.37 -15.13 -27.44
C LEU A 549 -15.90 -16.53 -27.78
N GLN A 550 -15.17 -17.30 -28.58
CA GLN A 550 -15.55 -18.65 -28.99
C GLN A 550 -14.99 -19.75 -28.07
N TRP A 551 -14.21 -19.38 -27.05
CA TRP A 551 -13.61 -20.33 -26.13
C TRP A 551 -14.67 -21.25 -25.52
N PRO A 552 -14.55 -22.59 -25.69
CA PRO A 552 -15.60 -23.55 -25.35
C PRO A 552 -15.75 -23.81 -23.85
N GLY A 553 -14.77 -23.36 -23.05
CA GLY A 553 -14.66 -23.74 -21.65
C GLY A 553 -13.98 -25.10 -21.46
N GLU A 554 -13.69 -25.44 -20.22
CA GLU A 554 -13.07 -26.71 -19.80
C GLU A 554 -13.83 -27.24 -18.56
N ILE A 555 -13.67 -28.52 -18.24
CA ILE A 555 -14.28 -29.11 -17.04
C ILE A 555 -13.29 -28.95 -15.88
N GLY A 556 -13.66 -28.11 -14.91
CA GLY A 556 -12.91 -27.94 -13.66
C GLY A 556 -13.28 -28.94 -12.59
N ASP A 557 -12.43 -29.05 -11.57
CA ASP A 557 -12.68 -29.90 -10.41
C ASP A 557 -13.61 -29.20 -9.39
N ASP A 558 -13.64 -27.87 -9.41
CA ASP A 558 -14.40 -27.04 -8.49
C ASP A 558 -15.28 -26.02 -9.23
N PHE A 559 -16.47 -25.78 -8.69
CA PHE A 559 -17.40 -24.74 -9.13
C PHE A 559 -16.76 -23.34 -9.14
N VAL A 560 -15.88 -23.05 -8.18
CA VAL A 560 -15.23 -21.73 -8.07
C VAL A 560 -14.25 -21.47 -9.22
N GLN A 561 -13.58 -22.51 -9.72
CA GLN A 561 -12.63 -22.39 -10.84
C GLN A 561 -13.33 -21.93 -12.13
N ILE A 562 -14.56 -22.38 -12.38
CA ILE A 562 -15.33 -21.99 -13.57
C ILE A 562 -15.57 -20.47 -13.58
N HIS A 563 -15.90 -19.89 -12.42
CA HIS A 563 -16.07 -18.44 -12.31
C HIS A 563 -14.74 -17.69 -12.47
N LEU A 564 -13.64 -18.24 -11.94
CA LEU A 564 -12.31 -17.67 -12.15
C LEU A 564 -11.98 -17.62 -13.64
N TRP A 565 -12.17 -18.72 -14.36
CA TRP A 565 -11.84 -18.80 -15.79
C TRP A 565 -12.69 -17.86 -16.64
N GLU A 566 -13.99 -17.72 -16.34
CA GLU A 566 -14.84 -16.73 -17.01
C GLU A 566 -14.39 -15.29 -16.71
N ALA A 567 -13.92 -14.99 -15.49
CA ALA A 567 -13.34 -13.70 -15.16
C ALA A 567 -12.09 -13.42 -16.01
N PHE A 568 -11.16 -14.38 -16.12
CA PHE A 568 -9.96 -14.27 -16.96
C PHE A 568 -10.30 -14.10 -18.44
N ARG A 569 -11.26 -14.87 -18.95
CA ARG A 569 -11.72 -14.78 -20.34
C ARG A 569 -12.22 -13.38 -20.69
N PHE A 570 -13.16 -12.82 -19.91
CA PHE A 570 -13.68 -11.49 -20.18
C PHE A 570 -12.66 -10.38 -19.91
N ALA A 571 -11.76 -10.56 -18.94
CA ALA A 571 -10.64 -9.65 -18.73
C ALA A 571 -9.67 -9.65 -19.92
N GLY A 572 -9.37 -10.82 -20.51
CA GLY A 572 -8.58 -10.93 -21.74
C GLY A 572 -9.23 -10.21 -22.92
N ILE A 573 -10.55 -10.33 -23.10
CA ILE A 573 -11.28 -9.58 -24.14
C ILE A 573 -11.11 -8.06 -23.95
N LEU A 574 -11.27 -7.58 -22.72
CA LEU A 574 -11.11 -6.16 -22.38
C LEU A 574 -9.67 -5.68 -22.59
N HIS A 575 -8.69 -6.47 -22.17
CA HIS A 575 -7.27 -6.14 -22.30
C HIS A 575 -6.86 -6.12 -23.78
N SER A 576 -7.31 -7.07 -24.60
CA SER A 576 -7.05 -7.07 -26.05
C SER A 576 -7.52 -5.77 -26.72
N ARG A 577 -8.72 -5.28 -26.34
CA ARG A 577 -9.24 -3.98 -26.82
C ARG A 577 -8.39 -2.79 -26.36
N ALA A 578 -7.90 -2.85 -25.11
CA ALA A 578 -7.01 -1.83 -24.56
C ALA A 578 -5.62 -1.81 -25.22
N LEU A 579 -5.16 -2.92 -25.83
CA LEU A 579 -3.90 -2.99 -26.57
C LEU A 579 -4.03 -2.51 -28.02
N VAL A 580 -5.03 -3.00 -28.74
CA VAL A 580 -5.24 -2.68 -30.18
C VAL A 580 -5.83 -1.27 -30.37
N GLY A 581 -6.49 -0.75 -29.34
CA GLY A 581 -7.33 0.43 -29.41
C GLY A 581 -8.66 0.12 -30.08
N SER A 582 -9.75 0.68 -29.54
CA SER A 582 -11.06 0.59 -30.18
C SER A 582 -10.96 1.12 -31.62
N GLN A 583 -10.98 0.22 -32.60
CA GLN A 583 -11.25 0.57 -33.99
C GLN A 583 -12.56 1.35 -34.03
N ASP A 584 -12.58 2.41 -34.84
CA ASP A 584 -13.63 3.43 -34.93
C ASP A 584 -15.06 2.95 -34.55
N PRO A 585 -15.81 3.71 -33.73
CA PRO A 585 -17.19 3.38 -33.35
C PRO A 585 -18.16 3.28 -34.54
N THR A 586 -17.74 3.68 -35.74
CA THR A 586 -18.52 3.64 -36.99
C THR A 586 -18.51 2.29 -37.68
N THR A 587 -17.71 1.31 -37.23
CA THR A 587 -17.64 -0.07 -37.79
C THR A 587 -17.96 -1.16 -36.76
N SER A 588 -18.86 -0.90 -35.82
CA SER A 588 -19.41 -1.99 -35.00
C SER A 588 -20.31 -2.90 -35.86
N LEU A 589 -19.75 -4.03 -36.30
CA LEU A 589 -20.53 -5.11 -36.89
C LEU A 589 -21.67 -5.50 -35.94
N PRO A 590 -22.91 -5.66 -36.42
CA PRO A 590 -24.03 -6.11 -35.59
C PRO A 590 -23.70 -7.48 -34.99
N GLY A 591 -23.65 -7.56 -33.66
CA GLY A 591 -23.35 -8.80 -32.90
C GLY A 591 -22.07 -8.76 -32.06
N LYS A 592 -21.23 -7.72 -32.13
CA LYS A 592 -20.03 -7.61 -31.28
C LYS A 592 -20.39 -7.37 -29.80
N LEU A 593 -19.76 -8.11 -28.88
CA LEU A 593 -19.96 -7.98 -27.43
C LEU A 593 -19.60 -6.55 -26.97
N LYS A 594 -20.51 -5.86 -26.28
CA LYS A 594 -20.25 -4.50 -25.76
C LYS A 594 -19.22 -4.53 -24.62
N THR A 595 -18.32 -3.55 -24.55
CA THR A 595 -17.30 -3.42 -23.47
C THR A 595 -17.94 -3.40 -22.09
N GLU A 596 -19.01 -2.62 -21.90
CA GLU A 596 -19.77 -2.56 -20.64
C GLU A 596 -20.26 -3.95 -20.19
N VAL A 597 -20.77 -4.76 -21.13
CA VAL A 597 -21.26 -6.11 -20.83
C VAL A 597 -20.10 -7.02 -20.42
N ALA A 598 -18.94 -6.91 -21.08
CA ALA A 598 -17.75 -7.67 -20.70
C ALA A 598 -17.26 -7.28 -19.29
N ARG A 599 -17.18 -5.98 -18.95
CA ARG A 599 -16.82 -5.51 -17.60
C ARG A 599 -17.77 -6.04 -16.54
N MET A 600 -19.07 -5.94 -16.76
CA MET A 600 -20.07 -6.43 -15.81
C MET A 600 -20.01 -7.95 -15.62
N ARG A 601 -19.65 -8.72 -16.66
CA ARG A 601 -19.44 -10.17 -16.53
C ARG A 601 -18.21 -10.50 -15.67
N VAL A 602 -17.12 -9.72 -15.77
CA VAL A 602 -15.97 -9.87 -14.86
C VAL A 602 -16.39 -9.62 -13.42
N PHE A 603 -17.08 -8.51 -13.13
CA PHE A 603 -17.55 -8.23 -11.77
C PHE A 603 -18.54 -9.27 -11.25
N ALA A 604 -19.44 -9.78 -12.09
CA ALA A 604 -20.38 -10.83 -11.70
C ALA A 604 -19.66 -12.14 -11.33
N ALA A 605 -18.64 -12.52 -12.11
CA ALA A 605 -17.82 -13.70 -11.83
C ALA A 605 -17.03 -13.53 -10.52
N ILE A 606 -16.37 -12.39 -10.32
CA ILE A 606 -15.66 -12.08 -9.07
C ILE A 606 -16.61 -12.08 -7.86
N GLN A 607 -17.80 -11.49 -8.00
CA GLN A 607 -18.78 -11.48 -6.92
C GLN A 607 -19.28 -12.88 -6.57
N ALA A 608 -19.42 -13.78 -7.56
CA ALA A 608 -19.76 -15.18 -7.32
C ALA A 608 -18.68 -15.89 -6.48
N ILE A 609 -17.40 -15.66 -6.81
CA ILE A 609 -16.24 -16.19 -6.05
C ILE A 609 -16.22 -15.62 -4.62
N ILE A 610 -16.55 -14.33 -4.43
CA ILE A 610 -16.63 -13.70 -3.09
C ILE A 610 -17.75 -14.32 -2.26
N ASN A 611 -18.91 -14.55 -2.88
CA ASN A 611 -20.08 -15.07 -2.18
C ASN A 611 -19.95 -16.54 -1.75
N THR A 612 -19.08 -17.33 -2.39
CA THR A 612 -18.82 -18.72 -1.96
C THR A 612 -18.06 -18.80 -0.63
N GLY A 613 -17.50 -17.69 -0.14
CA GLY A 613 -16.75 -17.67 1.13
C GLY A 613 -15.41 -18.40 1.08
N THR A 614 -14.95 -18.77 -0.12
CA THR A 614 -13.71 -19.52 -0.38
C THR A 614 -12.44 -18.75 -0.01
N PHE A 615 -12.54 -17.43 0.11
CA PHE A 615 -11.45 -16.56 0.60
C PHE A 615 -10.96 -16.95 2.01
N ASN A 616 -11.78 -17.61 2.83
CA ASN A 616 -11.40 -18.07 4.16
C ASN A 616 -10.55 -19.36 4.18
N PHE A 617 -10.49 -20.09 3.06
CA PHE A 617 -9.84 -21.43 3.00
C PHE A 617 -8.82 -21.58 1.86
N GLN A 618 -8.81 -20.68 0.86
CA GLN A 618 -7.92 -20.75 -0.31
C GLN A 618 -7.30 -19.38 -0.63
N LEU A 619 -6.31 -18.95 0.15
CA LEU A 619 -5.60 -17.67 -0.01
C LEU A 619 -5.03 -17.49 -1.43
N THR A 620 -4.64 -18.57 -2.10
CA THR A 620 -4.09 -18.58 -3.46
C THR A 620 -5.13 -18.22 -4.51
N LEU A 621 -6.38 -18.65 -4.33
CA LEU A 621 -7.47 -18.33 -5.26
C LEU A 621 -7.94 -16.87 -5.10
N ALA A 622 -7.73 -16.28 -3.92
CA ALA A 622 -7.93 -14.86 -3.70
C ALA A 622 -6.95 -14.00 -4.52
N LYS A 623 -5.67 -14.37 -4.58
CA LYS A 623 -4.68 -13.62 -5.39
C LYS A 623 -4.92 -13.77 -6.89
N ALA A 624 -5.37 -14.95 -7.34
CA ALA A 624 -5.65 -15.19 -8.76
C ALA A 624 -6.70 -14.25 -9.37
N ILE A 625 -7.61 -13.65 -8.58
CA ILE A 625 -8.59 -12.68 -9.12
C ILE A 625 -8.00 -11.29 -9.38
N LEU A 626 -6.73 -11.04 -9.05
CA LEU A 626 -6.11 -9.72 -9.16
C LEU A 626 -6.03 -9.23 -10.61
N TYR A 627 -5.57 -10.04 -11.55
CA TYR A 627 -5.58 -9.70 -12.99
C TYR A 627 -6.97 -9.30 -13.52
N PRO A 628 -8.02 -10.15 -13.40
CA PRO A 628 -9.32 -9.78 -13.93
C PRO A 628 -9.93 -8.57 -13.21
N LEU A 629 -9.72 -8.45 -11.90
CA LEU A 629 -10.17 -7.29 -11.12
C LEU A 629 -9.47 -6.01 -11.55
N PHE A 630 -8.16 -6.06 -11.78
CA PHE A 630 -7.36 -4.93 -12.23
C PHE A 630 -7.87 -4.41 -13.57
N ILE A 631 -8.03 -5.28 -14.58
CA ILE A 631 -8.48 -4.86 -15.92
C ILE A 631 -9.90 -4.28 -15.88
N ALA A 632 -10.83 -4.95 -15.20
CA ALA A 632 -12.21 -4.45 -15.10
C ALA A 632 -12.30 -3.15 -14.30
N GLY A 633 -11.52 -3.03 -13.22
CA GLY A 633 -11.45 -1.85 -12.38
C GLY A 633 -10.81 -0.66 -13.09
N LEU A 634 -9.70 -0.88 -13.79
CA LEU A 634 -9.01 0.14 -14.58
C LEU A 634 -9.92 0.75 -15.66
N LEU A 635 -10.73 -0.09 -16.30
CA LEU A 635 -11.65 0.31 -17.36
C LEU A 635 -13.04 0.74 -16.84
N ALA A 636 -13.23 0.83 -15.53
CA ALA A 636 -14.49 1.28 -14.94
C ALA A 636 -14.85 2.71 -15.38
N GLU A 637 -16.13 2.94 -15.69
CA GLU A 637 -16.62 4.24 -16.19
C GLU A 637 -17.63 4.92 -15.27
N ASN A 638 -18.40 4.14 -14.52
CA ASN A 638 -19.46 4.64 -13.64
C ASN A 638 -19.13 4.38 -12.17
N ASP A 639 -19.80 5.11 -11.28
CA ASP A 639 -19.55 5.03 -9.82
C ASP A 639 -19.88 3.64 -9.26
N GLN A 640 -20.80 2.92 -9.88
CA GLN A 640 -21.16 1.56 -9.48
C GLN A 640 -20.00 0.58 -9.72
N GLU A 641 -19.39 0.59 -10.91
CA GLU A 641 -18.23 -0.23 -11.26
C GLU A 641 -17.01 0.12 -10.39
N GLN A 642 -16.77 1.41 -10.14
CA GLN A 642 -15.70 1.83 -9.23
C GLN A 642 -15.96 1.37 -7.80
N ARG A 643 -17.22 1.38 -7.34
CA ARG A 643 -17.59 0.85 -6.02
C ARG A 643 -17.39 -0.66 -5.94
N LEU A 644 -17.81 -1.41 -6.96
CA LEU A 644 -17.58 -2.86 -7.03
C LEU A 644 -16.09 -3.20 -6.98
N THR A 645 -15.27 -2.42 -7.69
CA THR A 645 -13.81 -2.55 -7.66
C THR A 645 -13.27 -2.35 -6.24
N ARG A 646 -13.61 -1.24 -5.58
CA ARG A 646 -13.17 -0.96 -4.20
C ARG A 646 -13.59 -2.07 -3.22
N VAL A 647 -14.82 -2.56 -3.34
CA VAL A 647 -15.32 -3.65 -2.47
C VAL A 647 -14.54 -4.94 -2.71
N ALA A 648 -14.27 -5.32 -3.95
CA ALA A 648 -13.49 -6.51 -4.25
C ALA A 648 -12.04 -6.41 -3.73
N PHE A 649 -11.38 -5.26 -3.89
CA PHE A 649 -10.06 -5.01 -3.30
C PHE A 649 -10.09 -5.05 -1.76
N GLN A 650 -11.16 -4.54 -1.13
CA GLN A 650 -11.32 -4.66 0.33
C GLN A 650 -11.39 -6.11 0.81
N TYR A 651 -11.94 -7.04 0.02
CA TYR A 651 -11.89 -8.47 0.35
C TYR A 651 -10.49 -9.06 0.22
N LEU A 652 -9.69 -8.62 -0.76
CA LEU A 652 -8.29 -9.05 -0.90
C LEU A 652 -7.41 -8.54 0.25
N MET A 653 -7.65 -7.31 0.70
CA MET A 653 -6.91 -6.65 1.79
C MET A 653 -7.28 -7.15 3.20
N GLN A 654 -8.18 -8.12 3.35
CA GLN A 654 -8.46 -8.74 4.66
C GLN A 654 -7.33 -9.65 5.15
N SER A 655 -6.34 -9.95 4.29
CA SER A 655 -5.11 -10.66 4.66
C SER A 655 -4.01 -9.67 5.11
N GLU A 656 -3.07 -10.12 5.96
CA GLU A 656 -1.99 -9.29 6.56
C GLU A 656 -1.02 -8.66 5.53
N GLN A 657 -1.16 -8.97 4.24
CA GLN A 657 -0.34 -8.46 3.14
C GLN A 657 -1.08 -7.39 2.31
N SER A 658 -1.49 -6.27 2.90
CA SER A 658 -2.34 -5.29 2.19
C SER A 658 -1.58 -4.25 1.36
N GLN A 659 -0.26 -4.32 1.22
CA GLN A 659 0.53 -3.23 0.63
C GLN A 659 0.47 -3.21 -0.92
N THR A 660 0.54 -4.38 -1.56
CA THR A 660 0.53 -4.50 -3.03
C THR A 660 -0.86 -4.17 -3.59
N GLU A 661 -1.91 -4.74 -3.00
CA GLU A 661 -3.29 -4.57 -3.42
C GLU A 661 -3.74 -3.11 -3.22
N GLN A 662 -3.31 -2.46 -2.13
CA GLN A 662 -3.58 -1.03 -1.91
C GLN A 662 -2.88 -0.18 -2.96
N MET A 663 -1.61 -0.46 -3.28
CA MET A 663 -0.88 0.28 -4.32
C MET A 663 -1.56 0.13 -5.69
N ILE A 664 -2.01 -1.07 -6.04
CA ILE A 664 -2.75 -1.32 -7.29
C ILE A 664 -4.06 -0.53 -7.32
N LEU A 665 -4.81 -0.51 -6.20
CA LEU A 665 -6.03 0.27 -6.08
C LEU A 665 -5.76 1.78 -6.22
N ASP A 666 -4.65 2.27 -5.68
CA ASP A 666 -4.25 3.68 -5.79
C ASP A 666 -3.90 4.06 -7.24
N ILE A 667 -3.23 3.17 -7.98
CA ILE A 667 -2.98 3.33 -9.42
C ILE A 667 -4.31 3.41 -10.18
N ILE A 668 -5.24 2.49 -9.92
CA ILE A 668 -6.58 2.48 -10.54
C ILE A 668 -7.32 3.79 -10.22
N ALA A 669 -7.29 4.24 -8.96
CA ALA A 669 -7.96 5.47 -8.54
C ALA A 669 -7.36 6.73 -9.22
N LYS A 670 -6.04 6.74 -9.43
CA LYS A 670 -5.35 7.78 -10.22
C LYS A 670 -5.87 7.79 -11.65
N VAL A 671 -6.01 6.61 -12.29
CA VAL A 671 -6.55 6.52 -13.65
C VAL A 671 -8.01 6.96 -13.71
N TRP A 672 -8.85 6.66 -12.71
CA TRP A 672 -10.23 7.18 -12.68
C TRP A 672 -10.29 8.72 -12.62
N LYS A 673 -9.37 9.34 -11.88
CA LYS A 673 -9.31 10.80 -11.72
C LYS A 673 -8.84 11.50 -12.99
N PHE A 674 -7.80 10.98 -13.65
CA PHE A 674 -7.16 11.65 -14.80
C PHE A 674 -7.59 11.11 -16.17
N GLY A 675 -8.15 9.91 -16.23
CA GLY A 675 -8.59 9.21 -17.43
C GLY A 675 -10.09 9.31 -17.73
N LYS A 676 -10.78 10.34 -17.22
CA LYS A 676 -12.22 10.50 -17.47
C LYS A 676 -12.47 10.84 -18.96
N GLY A 677 -13.17 9.95 -19.67
CA GLY A 677 -13.46 10.11 -21.10
C GLY A 677 -12.29 9.78 -22.04
N SER A 678 -11.19 9.22 -21.53
CA SER A 678 -10.08 8.73 -22.35
C SER A 678 -10.38 7.33 -22.91
N SER A 679 -9.69 6.96 -24.00
CA SER A 679 -9.80 5.62 -24.59
C SER A 679 -9.22 4.55 -23.66
N GLU A 680 -9.60 3.29 -23.89
CA GLU A 680 -9.10 2.13 -23.13
C GLU A 680 -7.55 2.05 -23.16
N VAL A 681 -6.94 2.35 -24.31
CA VAL A 681 -5.47 2.42 -24.49
C VAL A 681 -4.85 3.46 -23.58
N SER A 682 -5.43 4.66 -23.55
CA SER A 682 -4.91 5.75 -22.72
C SER A 682 -4.99 5.42 -21.24
N LYS A 683 -6.04 4.72 -20.78
CA LYS A 683 -6.16 4.27 -19.39
C LYS A 683 -5.08 3.25 -19.02
N LEU A 684 -4.79 2.29 -19.90
CA LEU A 684 -3.71 1.31 -19.70
C LEU A 684 -2.34 1.97 -19.68
N MET A 685 -2.08 2.91 -20.60
CA MET A 685 -0.84 3.69 -20.60
C MET A 685 -0.67 4.50 -19.31
N MET A 686 -1.71 5.19 -18.82
CA MET A 686 -1.65 5.93 -17.56
C MET A 686 -1.33 5.03 -16.36
N ALA A 687 -1.86 3.80 -16.33
CA ALA A 687 -1.53 2.84 -15.28
C ALA A 687 -0.05 2.43 -15.34
N THR A 688 0.46 2.15 -16.55
CA THR A 688 1.88 1.83 -16.76
C THR A 688 2.79 2.99 -16.36
N GLU A 689 2.45 4.22 -16.73
CA GLU A 689 3.17 5.42 -16.33
C GLU A 689 3.15 5.62 -14.81
N ALA A 690 2.02 5.37 -14.14
CA ALA A 690 1.92 5.47 -12.70
C ALA A 690 2.79 4.43 -11.97
N ALA A 691 2.86 3.19 -12.49
CA ALA A 691 3.77 2.18 -11.96
C ALA A 691 5.25 2.53 -12.22
N ALA A 692 5.56 3.13 -13.37
CA ALA A 692 6.89 3.63 -13.70
C ALA A 692 7.33 4.78 -12.76
N GLU A 693 6.44 5.71 -12.43
CA GLU A 693 6.71 6.79 -11.47
C GLU A 693 7.05 6.26 -10.07
N LEU A 694 6.50 5.10 -9.71
CA LEU A 694 6.76 4.41 -8.45
C LEU A 694 8.00 3.50 -8.49
N ASN A 695 8.63 3.33 -9.66
CA ASN A 695 9.74 2.39 -9.89
C ASN A 695 9.43 0.94 -9.46
N VAL A 696 8.23 0.45 -9.75
CA VAL A 696 7.79 -0.92 -9.41
C VAL A 696 7.40 -1.71 -10.66
N GLU A 697 7.66 -3.02 -10.63
CA GLU A 697 7.08 -3.98 -11.57
C GLU A 697 5.95 -4.71 -10.85
N ILE A 698 4.73 -4.65 -11.37
CA ILE A 698 3.57 -5.28 -10.72
C ILE A 698 3.19 -6.51 -11.53
N HIS A 699 3.30 -7.68 -10.91
CA HIS A 699 2.73 -8.91 -11.44
C HIS A 699 1.31 -9.06 -10.89
N LEU A 700 0.34 -9.33 -11.78
CA LEU A 700 -1.09 -9.36 -11.49
C LEU A 700 -1.62 -10.79 -11.30
N TYR A 701 -0.72 -11.79 -11.28
CA TYR A 701 -1.06 -13.20 -11.17
C TYR A 701 -0.42 -13.86 -9.95
#